data_AF-A0A949XZL3-F1
#
_entry.id   AF-A0A949XZL3-F1
#
_cell.length_a   1.000
_cell.length_b   1.000
_cell.length_c   1.000
_cell.angle_alpha   90.00
_cell.angle_beta   90.00
_cell.angle_gamma   90.00
#
_symmetry.space_group_name_H-M   'P 1'
#
loop_
_entity.id
_entity.type
_entity.pdbx_description
1 polymer ?
#
loop_
_entity_poly.entity_id
_entity_poly.type
_entity_poly.pdbx_seq_one_letter_code
_entity_poly.pdbx_strand_id
1 'polypeptide(L)'
;MAEQSRVLAGGRVIIGFLKFLACLAGLALIYLVVAPWFEIGGVDAPAARKPTAMIGLNQGWNDYDTTRFHHSSQGTRILPLSWFMALEQPVLTPLPVGRLAKREYLGRFGFLHETPKPRSRERGAAGHPAGTGGAEYEAILRDRAEYDLPIGFAIEREFRAPYTDPPYARETPMVGLTCAACHTGRIEIKLDDGTTKAVRVDGGSAMIHIALFQKTVARALFYTQLFPARFRRFSRNVLGESLPDDDPRVEELRKTLARYIELGLASQEYAKEHKLNGTEAGVSRTDALGLIGNRVFGVLAEENQVVTDAPVNFPHLWDTPWFDWVQYNGSIRTPMARNIGEALGVGGVVNLKDANFPLYESTVNVTNLAWMEDALGGHDLFEGLQPPSWADMVGKVLGGDVPAGSAYSINEERAGRGEELYKAHCIRCHLPPRKVLKEVTARSESPYFTKPDPGSGKQFLRLNVVDLDVIGTDPNQALNFYRRIAVAPEPSTGYERADAEQKQERVDAEKKRALDEAYPYWSRWVKEGYPEEGSFATISAEDGLFRVTSMVRRWQYTSHKLQLLPPDVVLQRLAAGREGDLRAQGRGLIVVASVGDVLHCRVFDVNGDQIFDTSEDDVRGKSPQIEALKKRLKDYGPDRRLTEADKGWIRDEVAAIFPIGAKFTSEADRARERMRWDRYRTVPPPLDLGDERAIIEGKDKDRVIKANLGYRARPHDGVWATPPYLHNGSVPNLYQMLVPASRRSKKFYLGSARLDSKHVGYETTQFPGAFLMDTTLPGNSNAGHEFRNLTLEELEETEWDGKSDREQRWADVLGVGAEQLAAMTPERRWALTREKTREKLERPRSRPVKGVLGPEFTEDERWQLVEYLKTL
;
A
#
# COMPACT_ATOMS: atom_id res chain seq x y z
N MET A 1 71.65 -39.25 -18.80
CA MET A 1 70.62 -38.96 -19.84
C MET A 1 69.18 -38.99 -19.31
N ALA A 2 68.78 -39.95 -18.47
CA ALA A 2 67.42 -40.01 -17.91
C ALA A 2 67.04 -38.78 -17.04
N GLU A 3 68.01 -38.23 -16.30
CA GLU A 3 67.81 -37.08 -15.40
C GLU A 3 67.63 -35.74 -16.15
N GLN A 4 68.38 -35.53 -17.25
CA GLN A 4 68.19 -34.37 -18.13
C GLN A 4 66.83 -34.38 -18.86
N SER A 5 66.28 -35.56 -19.17
CA SER A 5 64.95 -35.66 -19.81
C SER A 5 63.81 -35.29 -18.85
N ARG A 6 63.94 -35.58 -17.54
CA ARG A 6 62.96 -35.21 -16.50
C ARG A 6 62.96 -33.71 -16.22
N VAL A 7 64.12 -33.06 -16.24
CA VAL A 7 64.25 -31.60 -16.07
C VAL A 7 63.65 -30.85 -17.27
N LEU A 8 63.88 -31.32 -18.50
CA LEU A 8 63.30 -30.74 -19.72
C LEU A 8 61.78 -30.96 -19.83
N ALA A 9 61.27 -32.11 -19.37
CA ALA A 9 59.84 -32.38 -19.29
C ALA A 9 59.14 -31.49 -18.23
N GLY A 10 59.75 -31.32 -17.06
CA GLY A 10 59.26 -30.40 -16.01
C GLY A 10 59.24 -28.94 -16.47
N GLY A 11 60.28 -28.48 -17.18
CA GLY A 11 60.34 -27.14 -17.75
C GLY A 11 59.26 -26.85 -18.80
N ARG A 12 58.91 -27.83 -19.65
CA ARG A 12 57.81 -27.70 -20.63
C ARG A 12 56.45 -27.63 -19.96
N VAL A 13 56.23 -28.38 -18.88
CA VAL A 13 54.99 -28.32 -18.07
C VAL A 13 54.87 -26.96 -17.37
N ILE A 14 55.96 -26.44 -16.80
CA ILE A 14 55.98 -25.11 -16.15
C ILE A 14 55.72 -23.99 -17.18
N ILE A 15 56.35 -24.04 -18.35
CA ILE A 15 56.12 -23.04 -19.42
C ILE A 15 54.68 -23.14 -19.95
N GLY A 16 54.14 -24.35 -20.11
CA GLY A 16 52.75 -24.56 -20.49
C GLY A 16 51.78 -23.97 -19.45
N PHE A 17 52.05 -24.20 -18.16
CA PHE A 17 51.28 -23.64 -17.06
C PHE A 17 51.36 -22.11 -16.99
N LEU A 18 52.54 -21.52 -17.18
CA LEU A 18 52.72 -20.06 -17.23
C LEU A 18 52.00 -19.42 -18.43
N LYS A 19 52.04 -20.05 -19.61
CA LYS A 19 51.27 -19.60 -20.78
C LYS A 19 49.77 -19.68 -20.54
N PHE A 20 49.30 -20.74 -19.88
CA PHE A 20 47.90 -20.87 -19.49
C PHE A 20 47.48 -19.77 -18.52
N LEU A 21 48.29 -19.48 -17.49
CA LEU A 21 48.05 -18.37 -16.56
C LEU A 21 48.05 -17.01 -17.26
N ALA A 22 48.98 -16.77 -18.19
CA ALA A 22 49.01 -15.53 -18.97
C ALA A 22 47.78 -15.37 -19.88
N CYS A 23 47.30 -16.46 -20.48
CA CYS A 23 46.05 -16.45 -21.25
C CYS A 23 44.84 -16.18 -20.35
N LEU A 24 44.77 -16.80 -19.18
CA LEU A 24 43.71 -16.51 -18.19
C LEU A 24 43.76 -15.06 -17.71
N ALA A 25 44.94 -14.51 -17.45
CA ALA A 25 45.11 -13.11 -17.09
C ALA A 25 44.69 -12.16 -18.23
N GLY A 26 45.03 -12.50 -19.48
CA GLY A 26 44.58 -11.78 -20.67
C GLY A 26 43.07 -11.78 -20.82
N LEU A 27 42.43 -12.96 -20.67
CA LEU A 27 40.97 -13.09 -20.69
C LEU A 27 40.29 -12.34 -19.53
N ALA A 28 40.88 -12.38 -18.33
CA ALA A 28 40.39 -11.61 -17.19
C ALA A 28 40.50 -10.10 -17.43
N LEU A 29 41.59 -9.62 -18.04
CA LEU A 29 41.74 -8.21 -18.39
C LEU A 29 40.72 -7.79 -19.46
N ILE A 30 40.54 -8.60 -20.50
CA ILE A 30 39.49 -8.37 -21.51
C ILE A 30 38.12 -8.32 -20.82
N TYR A 31 37.81 -9.27 -19.94
CA TYR A 31 36.56 -9.27 -19.18
C TYR A 31 36.39 -7.99 -18.35
N LEU A 32 37.42 -7.55 -17.62
CA LEU A 32 37.35 -6.34 -16.81
C LEU A 32 37.09 -5.08 -17.64
N VAL A 33 37.62 -5.02 -18.87
CA VAL A 33 37.35 -3.92 -19.81
C VAL A 33 35.95 -4.05 -20.40
N VAL A 34 35.50 -5.23 -20.78
CA VAL A 34 34.25 -5.46 -21.51
C VAL A 34 33.02 -5.46 -20.59
N ALA A 35 33.12 -6.05 -19.41
CA ALA A 35 31.98 -6.25 -18.50
C ALA A 35 31.23 -4.96 -18.12
N PRO A 36 31.89 -3.81 -17.84
CA PRO A 36 31.19 -2.55 -17.62
C PRO A 36 30.44 -2.03 -18.84
N TRP A 37 30.96 -2.22 -20.05
CA TRP A 37 30.36 -1.71 -21.29
C TRP A 37 29.16 -2.55 -21.75
N PHE A 38 29.22 -3.86 -21.52
CA PHE A 38 28.14 -4.79 -21.87
C PHE A 38 27.25 -5.17 -20.68
N GLU A 39 27.42 -4.50 -19.54
CA GLU A 39 26.68 -4.76 -18.29
C GLU A 39 26.63 -6.25 -17.91
N ILE A 40 27.73 -6.99 -18.08
CA ILE A 40 27.77 -8.44 -17.86
C ILE A 40 27.38 -8.75 -16.40
N GLY A 41 26.43 -9.67 -16.20
CA GLY A 41 25.84 -9.98 -14.89
C GLY A 41 24.71 -9.03 -14.45
N GLY A 42 24.44 -7.99 -15.24
CA GLY A 42 23.32 -7.07 -15.09
C GLY A 42 21.96 -7.70 -15.30
N VAL A 43 20.92 -6.89 -15.11
CA VAL A 43 19.53 -7.25 -15.39
C VAL A 43 19.17 -6.87 -16.83
N ASP A 44 18.29 -7.65 -17.45
CA ASP A 44 17.72 -7.31 -18.75
C ASP A 44 16.61 -6.26 -18.57
N ALA A 45 17.03 -5.01 -18.40
CA ALA A 45 16.15 -3.86 -18.26
C ALA A 45 16.28 -2.95 -19.49
N PRO A 46 15.19 -2.25 -19.89
CA PRO A 46 15.22 -1.27 -20.95
C PRO A 46 16.41 -0.32 -20.86
N ALA A 47 16.90 0.16 -22.00
CA ALA A 47 18.00 1.11 -22.04
C ALA A 47 17.68 2.37 -21.21
N ALA A 48 18.70 2.91 -20.53
CA ALA A 48 18.59 4.14 -19.78
C ALA A 48 18.13 5.28 -20.70
N ARG A 49 17.00 5.91 -20.36
CA ARG A 49 16.49 7.08 -21.09
C ARG A 49 16.93 8.35 -20.38
N LYS A 50 17.19 9.41 -21.17
CA LYS A 50 17.37 10.74 -20.58
C LYS A 50 16.05 11.16 -19.90
N PRO A 51 16.11 11.67 -18.66
CA PRO A 51 14.94 12.25 -18.01
C PRO A 51 14.33 13.32 -18.91
N THR A 52 13.02 13.25 -19.09
CA THR A 52 12.26 14.16 -19.94
C THR A 52 11.42 15.04 -19.03
N ALA A 53 11.40 16.35 -19.26
CA ALA A 53 10.43 17.23 -18.62
C ALA A 53 9.02 16.73 -18.93
N MET A 54 8.21 16.59 -17.88
CA MET A 54 6.84 16.10 -18.00
C MET A 54 5.87 17.26 -17.85
N ILE A 55 4.89 17.32 -18.74
CA ILE A 55 3.79 18.26 -18.70
C ILE A 55 2.77 17.73 -17.68
N GLY A 56 2.47 18.53 -16.65
CA GLY A 56 1.41 18.23 -15.69
C GLY A 56 0.03 18.58 -16.25
N LEU A 57 -0.94 17.70 -16.06
CA LEU A 57 -2.34 17.93 -16.44
C LEU A 57 -3.11 18.68 -15.33
N ASN A 58 -4.22 19.30 -15.70
CA ASN A 58 -5.10 20.02 -14.79
C ASN A 58 -6.00 19.00 -14.08
N GLN A 59 -5.46 18.37 -13.03
CA GLN A 59 -6.17 17.32 -12.26
C GLN A 59 -6.69 17.81 -10.90
N GLY A 60 -6.85 19.13 -10.72
CA GLY A 60 -7.40 19.74 -9.49
C GLY A 60 -6.41 19.89 -8.34
N TRP A 61 -5.24 19.26 -8.40
CA TRP A 61 -4.18 19.43 -7.41
C TRP A 61 -3.30 20.66 -7.69
N ASN A 62 -2.88 21.30 -6.61
CA ASN A 62 -1.80 22.29 -6.63
C ASN A 62 -0.44 21.60 -6.43
N ASP A 63 0.64 22.40 -6.42
CA ASP A 63 2.01 21.90 -6.25
C ASP A 63 2.26 21.25 -4.88
N TYR A 64 1.58 21.71 -3.83
CA TYR A 64 1.67 21.12 -2.48
C TYR A 64 1.10 19.70 -2.47
N ASP A 65 -0.13 19.53 -2.98
CA ASP A 65 -0.80 18.23 -3.01
C ASP A 65 -0.02 17.24 -3.88
N THR A 66 0.41 17.70 -5.05
CA THR A 66 1.26 16.91 -5.97
C THR A 66 2.56 16.45 -5.29
N THR A 67 3.33 17.41 -4.77
CA THR A 67 4.65 17.13 -4.15
C THR A 67 4.51 16.18 -2.97
N ARG A 68 3.52 16.43 -2.11
CA ARG A 68 3.34 15.64 -0.89
C ARG A 68 2.82 14.24 -1.22
N PHE A 69 1.95 14.09 -2.23
CA PHE A 69 1.54 12.77 -2.71
C PHE A 69 2.74 11.98 -3.28
N HIS A 70 3.64 12.64 -4.01
CA HIS A 70 4.81 12.00 -4.62
C HIS A 70 5.85 11.51 -3.60
N HIS A 71 5.99 12.20 -2.46
CA HIS A 71 7.18 12.04 -1.60
C HIS A 71 6.90 11.93 -0.09
N SER A 72 5.64 11.93 0.38
CA SER A 72 5.36 11.65 1.79
C SER A 72 5.65 10.19 2.14
N SER A 73 6.43 9.98 3.21
CA SER A 73 6.68 8.63 3.75
C SER A 73 5.37 7.97 4.17
N GLN A 74 5.25 6.67 3.86
CA GLN A 74 4.18 5.83 4.34
C GLN A 74 4.66 4.84 5.41
N GLY A 75 5.89 5.03 5.92
CA GLY A 75 6.52 4.13 6.88
C GLY A 75 7.09 2.86 6.26
N THR A 76 7.37 2.89 4.96
CA THR A 76 7.82 1.74 4.17
C THR A 76 9.35 1.72 4.07
N ARG A 77 9.93 0.55 3.79
CA ARG A 77 11.38 0.41 3.60
C ARG A 77 11.76 -0.48 2.42
N ILE A 78 12.76 -0.04 1.68
CA ILE A 78 13.55 -0.80 0.71
C ILE A 78 14.90 -1.14 1.36
N LEU A 79 15.67 -0.10 1.69
CA LEU A 79 17.01 -0.18 2.28
C LEU A 79 17.30 1.07 3.12
N PRO A 80 18.30 1.01 4.03
CA PRO A 80 18.85 2.22 4.63
C PRO A 80 19.24 3.23 3.56
N LEU A 81 18.93 4.51 3.78
CA LEU A 81 19.19 5.59 2.83
C LEU A 81 20.66 5.63 2.41
N SER A 82 21.57 5.55 3.37
CA SER A 82 23.02 5.53 3.11
C SER A 82 23.44 4.36 2.22
N TRP A 83 22.81 3.19 2.37
CA TRP A 83 23.08 2.03 1.54
C TRP A 83 22.56 2.24 0.12
N PHE A 84 21.31 2.69 -0.01
CA PHE A 84 20.68 2.92 -1.31
C PHE A 84 21.49 3.91 -2.16
N MET A 85 21.98 4.99 -1.54
CA MET A 85 22.82 5.99 -2.22
C MET A 85 24.24 5.49 -2.50
N ALA A 86 24.77 4.56 -1.70
CA ALA A 86 26.10 3.99 -1.87
C ALA A 86 26.17 2.83 -2.88
N LEU A 87 25.07 2.11 -3.10
CA LEU A 87 25.06 0.93 -3.95
C LEU A 87 25.46 1.23 -5.39
N GLU A 88 26.33 0.38 -5.92
CA GLU A 88 26.72 0.37 -7.33
C GLU A 88 25.75 -0.48 -8.15
N GLN A 89 25.62 -0.17 -9.44
CA GLN A 89 24.82 -0.95 -10.38
C GLN A 89 25.28 -2.43 -10.41
N PRO A 90 24.37 -3.38 -10.63
CA PRO A 90 24.64 -4.82 -10.58
C PRO A 90 25.40 -5.33 -11.81
N VAL A 91 26.58 -4.79 -12.11
CA VAL A 91 27.50 -5.35 -13.10
C VAL A 91 28.47 -6.28 -12.37
N LEU A 92 28.72 -7.50 -12.85
CA LEU A 92 29.59 -8.48 -12.21
C LEU A 92 31.07 -8.12 -12.41
N THR A 93 31.57 -7.11 -11.70
CA THR A 93 32.97 -6.66 -11.81
C THR A 93 33.47 -6.05 -10.50
N PRO A 94 34.75 -6.18 -10.13
CA PRO A 94 35.31 -5.44 -8.99
C PRO A 94 35.50 -3.94 -9.28
N LEU A 95 35.51 -3.54 -10.56
CA LEU A 95 35.71 -2.15 -10.97
C LEU A 95 34.52 -1.25 -10.59
N PRO A 96 34.77 0.06 -10.38
CA PRO A 96 33.70 1.03 -10.14
C PRO A 96 32.73 1.09 -11.32
N VAL A 97 31.43 1.08 -11.00
CA VAL A 97 30.36 1.35 -11.96
C VAL A 97 29.45 2.46 -11.43
N GLY A 98 28.45 2.88 -12.22
CA GLY A 98 27.50 3.92 -11.80
C GLY A 98 26.75 3.54 -10.52
N ARG A 99 26.21 4.53 -9.80
CA ARG A 99 25.31 4.27 -8.66
C ARG A 99 23.99 3.71 -9.12
N LEU A 100 23.40 2.83 -8.31
CA LEU A 100 22.05 2.31 -8.50
C LEU A 100 21.04 3.46 -8.45
N ALA A 101 21.20 4.38 -7.50
CA ALA A 101 20.30 5.54 -7.30
C ALA A 101 20.40 6.63 -8.38
N LYS A 102 21.20 6.45 -9.46
CA LYS A 102 21.24 7.42 -10.55
C LYS A 102 19.88 7.46 -11.26
N ARG A 103 19.39 8.66 -11.55
CA ARG A 103 18.09 8.87 -12.22
C ARG A 103 17.95 8.11 -13.54
N GLU A 104 19.00 8.06 -14.36
CA GLU A 104 18.97 7.37 -15.66
C GLU A 104 18.87 5.86 -15.46
N TYR A 105 19.46 5.34 -14.38
CA TYR A 105 19.44 3.92 -14.07
C TYR A 105 18.09 3.49 -13.46
N LEU A 106 17.58 4.24 -12.49
CA LEU A 106 16.24 3.98 -11.91
C LEU A 106 15.13 4.14 -12.96
N GLY A 107 15.30 5.08 -13.91
CA GLY A 107 14.37 5.25 -15.03
C GLY A 107 14.23 4.03 -15.94
N ARG A 108 15.20 3.10 -15.94
CA ARG A 108 15.12 1.83 -16.70
C ARG A 108 14.00 0.92 -16.20
N PHE A 109 13.59 1.08 -14.94
CA PHE A 109 12.50 0.31 -14.33
C PHE A 109 11.17 1.05 -14.40
N GLY A 110 11.09 2.17 -15.13
CA GLY A 110 9.90 3.00 -15.30
C GLY A 110 9.75 4.12 -14.27
N PHE A 111 10.62 4.21 -13.26
CA PHE A 111 10.50 5.23 -12.22
C PHE A 111 10.69 6.64 -12.78
N LEU A 112 9.78 7.54 -12.42
CA LEU A 112 9.72 8.90 -12.94
C LEU A 112 10.52 9.86 -12.05
N HIS A 113 11.16 10.86 -12.64
CA HIS A 113 11.85 11.91 -11.89
C HIS A 113 11.29 13.27 -12.26
N GLU A 114 11.27 14.17 -11.29
CA GLU A 114 11.00 15.58 -11.54
C GLU A 114 12.13 16.18 -12.38
N THR A 115 11.75 16.94 -13.40
CA THR A 115 12.67 17.56 -14.35
C THR A 115 12.21 19.00 -14.63
N PRO A 116 13.03 20.03 -14.31
CA PRO A 116 14.42 19.95 -13.83
C PRO A 116 14.54 19.36 -12.42
N LYS A 117 15.77 18.95 -12.05
CA LYS A 117 16.06 18.51 -10.68
C LYS A 117 15.62 19.60 -9.67
N PRO A 118 14.89 19.25 -8.60
CA PRO A 118 14.53 20.20 -7.55
C PRO A 118 15.75 20.90 -6.97
N ARG A 119 15.66 22.21 -6.73
CA ARG A 119 16.75 23.01 -6.15
C ARG A 119 16.49 23.27 -4.66
N SER A 120 17.56 23.33 -3.86
CA SER A 120 17.51 23.49 -2.39
C SER A 120 16.91 24.81 -1.88
N ARG A 121 16.50 25.72 -2.76
CA ARG A 121 16.20 27.12 -2.43
C ARG A 121 15.00 27.70 -3.16
N GLU A 122 14.00 26.90 -3.51
CA GLU A 122 12.67 27.45 -3.84
C GLU A 122 11.98 27.95 -2.55
N ARG A 123 12.53 29.02 -1.96
CA ARG A 123 11.79 29.88 -1.04
C ARG A 123 10.80 30.65 -1.91
N GLY A 124 9.59 30.10 -2.07
CA GLY A 124 8.60 30.71 -2.97
C GLY A 124 7.21 30.09 -3.05
N ALA A 125 6.97 28.86 -2.58
CA ALA A 125 5.60 28.33 -2.51
C ALA A 125 4.90 28.85 -1.24
N ALA A 126 4.68 30.17 -1.17
CA ALA A 126 3.79 30.77 -0.21
C ALA A 126 2.35 30.29 -0.52
N GLY A 127 1.87 29.29 0.22
CA GLY A 127 0.50 28.79 0.02
C GLY A 127 0.10 27.51 0.75
N HIS A 128 0.80 27.09 1.81
CA HIS A 128 0.31 25.95 2.61
C HIS A 128 -0.78 26.44 3.58
N PRO A 129 -1.95 25.77 3.65
CA PRO A 129 -2.99 26.12 4.61
C PRO A 129 -2.42 26.17 6.04
N ALA A 130 -2.82 27.17 6.82
CA ALA A 130 -2.37 27.29 8.21
C ALA A 130 -2.77 26.02 8.99
N GLY A 131 -1.79 25.33 9.60
CA GLY A 131 -2.00 24.11 10.39
C GLY A 131 -1.72 22.78 9.67
N THR A 132 -1.37 22.76 8.38
CA THR A 132 -1.13 21.51 7.62
C THR A 132 0.35 21.15 7.50
N GLY A 133 0.93 20.51 8.52
CA GLY A 133 2.15 19.70 8.37
C GLY A 133 3.39 20.40 7.79
N GLY A 134 3.54 21.71 7.95
CA GLY A 134 4.62 22.48 7.29
C GLY A 134 6.03 21.91 7.52
N ALA A 135 6.32 21.35 8.70
CA ALA A 135 7.60 20.71 8.98
C ALA A 135 7.87 19.47 8.11
N GLU A 136 6.84 18.67 7.82
CA GLU A 136 6.94 17.49 6.96
C GLU A 136 7.14 17.89 5.51
N TYR A 137 6.36 18.86 5.02
CA TYR A 137 6.50 19.36 3.66
C TYR A 137 7.88 19.98 3.42
N GLU A 138 8.38 20.77 4.37
CA GLU A 138 9.73 21.32 4.33
C GLU A 138 10.81 20.22 4.37
N ALA A 139 10.57 19.11 5.07
CA ALA A 139 11.47 17.95 5.03
C ALA A 139 11.47 17.31 3.63
N ILE A 140 10.30 17.12 3.03
CA ILE A 140 10.15 16.62 1.65
C ILE A 140 10.91 17.51 0.66
N LEU A 141 10.79 18.84 0.76
CA LEU A 141 11.52 19.77 -0.11
C LEU A 141 13.04 19.64 0.02
N ARG A 142 13.55 19.48 1.25
CA ARG A 142 14.98 19.24 1.49
C ARG A 142 15.43 17.91 0.88
N ASP A 143 14.67 16.85 1.11
CA ASP A 143 14.99 15.50 0.66
C ASP A 143 15.03 15.42 -0.87
N ARG A 144 14.06 16.04 -1.54
CA ARG A 144 14.01 16.15 -3.01
C ARG A 144 15.23 16.87 -3.57
N ALA A 145 15.64 17.98 -2.95
CA ALA A 145 16.80 18.73 -3.40
C ALA A 145 18.13 17.98 -3.18
N GLU A 146 18.24 17.26 -2.06
CA GLU A 146 19.45 16.55 -1.66
C GLU A 146 19.64 15.26 -2.48
N TYR A 147 18.64 14.38 -2.49
CA TYR A 147 18.82 12.99 -2.93
C TYR A 147 18.37 12.70 -4.38
N ASP A 148 17.56 13.57 -5.00
CA ASP A 148 17.05 13.39 -6.37
C ASP A 148 16.33 12.04 -6.58
N LEU A 149 15.59 11.58 -5.56
CA LEU A 149 14.86 10.32 -5.63
C LEU A 149 13.67 10.40 -6.60
N PRO A 150 13.27 9.30 -7.25
CA PRO A 150 12.13 9.29 -8.15
C PRO A 150 10.81 9.64 -7.44
N ILE A 151 9.82 10.11 -8.21
CA ILE A 151 8.42 10.15 -7.79
C ILE A 151 8.02 8.75 -7.29
N GLY A 152 7.40 8.69 -6.12
CA GLY A 152 7.08 7.43 -5.47
C GLY A 152 8.12 6.92 -4.49
N PHE A 153 9.21 7.65 -4.29
CA PHE A 153 10.20 7.36 -3.25
C PHE A 153 10.13 8.42 -2.15
N ALA A 154 10.19 7.96 -0.91
CA ALA A 154 10.20 8.80 0.27
C ALA A 154 11.28 8.35 1.26
N ILE A 155 11.70 9.28 2.12
CA ILE A 155 12.64 9.00 3.20
C ILE A 155 11.87 8.97 4.52
N GLU A 156 11.87 7.81 5.17
CA GLU A 156 11.44 7.68 6.56
C GLU A 156 12.64 7.93 7.46
N ARG A 157 12.72 9.12 8.06
CA ARG A 157 13.90 9.55 8.84
C ARG A 157 13.97 8.88 10.21
N GLU A 158 12.82 8.57 10.79
CA GLU A 158 12.67 8.03 12.15
C GLU A 158 12.31 6.53 12.12
N PHE A 159 12.75 5.78 11.09
CA PHE A 159 12.39 4.37 10.99
C PHE A 159 13.00 3.58 12.16
N ARG A 160 12.14 2.96 12.96
CA ARG A 160 12.50 2.10 14.10
C ARG A 160 11.60 0.88 14.10
N ALA A 161 12.21 -0.31 14.10
CA ALA A 161 11.52 -1.58 14.12
C ALA A 161 12.42 -2.65 14.77
N PRO A 162 12.50 -2.69 16.11
CA PRO A 162 13.40 -3.62 16.80
C PRO A 162 12.97 -5.08 16.68
N TYR A 163 11.71 -5.34 16.32
CA TYR A 163 11.11 -6.66 16.12
C TYR A 163 11.33 -7.25 14.71
N THR A 164 12.08 -6.58 13.84
CA THR A 164 12.39 -7.11 12.49
C THR A 164 13.70 -7.89 12.48
N ASP A 165 13.91 -8.63 11.40
CA ASP A 165 15.19 -9.27 11.11
C ASP A 165 15.76 -8.75 9.78
N PRO A 166 16.96 -8.11 9.79
CA PRO A 166 17.69 -7.68 10.99
C PRO A 166 16.93 -6.58 11.78
N PRO A 167 17.22 -6.40 13.08
CA PRO A 167 16.51 -5.45 13.93
C PRO A 167 16.99 -4.01 13.73
N TYR A 168 16.03 -3.07 13.78
CA TYR A 168 16.29 -1.62 13.76
C TYR A 168 15.94 -0.98 15.09
N ALA A 169 16.81 -1.15 16.08
CA ALA A 169 16.58 -0.67 17.45
C ALA A 169 16.71 0.87 17.60
N ARG A 170 17.46 1.51 16.70
CA ARG A 170 17.67 2.96 16.64
C ARG A 170 17.03 3.53 15.38
N GLU A 171 16.61 4.78 15.46
CA GLU A 171 16.12 5.53 14.31
C GLU A 171 17.17 5.52 13.18
N THR A 172 16.77 5.02 12.04
CA THR A 172 17.64 4.84 10.88
C THR A 172 16.93 5.39 9.64
N PRO A 173 17.48 6.38 8.93
CA PRO A 173 16.85 6.86 7.70
C PRO A 173 16.70 5.74 6.67
N MET A 174 15.47 5.48 6.22
CA MET A 174 15.12 4.45 5.25
C MET A 174 14.56 5.09 3.99
N VAL A 175 14.93 4.54 2.83
CA VAL A 175 14.23 4.83 1.58
C VAL A 175 13.12 3.81 1.40
N GLY A 176 11.91 4.28 1.15
CA GLY A 176 10.71 3.45 0.94
C GLY A 176 9.98 3.80 -0.36
N LEU A 177 9.16 2.87 -0.86
CA LEU A 177 8.20 3.14 -1.93
C LEU A 177 6.89 3.70 -1.34
N THR A 178 6.27 4.63 -2.05
CA THR A 178 4.95 5.19 -1.73
C THR A 178 3.94 4.81 -2.80
N CYS A 179 2.65 5.09 -2.56
CA CYS A 179 1.57 4.90 -3.53
C CYS A 179 1.90 5.52 -4.90
N ALA A 180 2.55 6.69 -4.91
CA ALA A 180 2.90 7.40 -6.15
C ALA A 180 3.87 6.64 -7.06
N ALA A 181 4.61 5.64 -6.55
CA ALA A 181 5.46 4.80 -7.39
C ALA A 181 4.61 3.97 -8.38
N CYS A 182 3.47 3.46 -7.92
CA CYS A 182 2.56 2.63 -8.71
C CYS A 182 1.43 3.43 -9.36
N HIS A 183 1.06 4.55 -8.74
CA HIS A 183 -0.11 5.36 -9.08
C HIS A 183 0.23 6.76 -9.62
N THR A 184 1.40 6.90 -10.26
CA THR A 184 1.71 8.08 -11.10
C THR A 184 2.17 7.60 -12.47
N GLY A 185 1.34 7.87 -13.48
CA GLY A 185 1.55 7.46 -14.86
C GLY A 185 2.36 8.45 -15.67
N ARG A 186 2.91 7.97 -16.78
CA ARG A 186 3.53 8.78 -17.84
C ARG A 186 3.03 8.32 -19.20
N ILE A 187 2.65 9.28 -20.04
CA ILE A 187 2.30 9.05 -21.45
C ILE A 187 3.25 9.88 -22.32
N GLU A 188 3.85 9.26 -23.32
CA GLU A 188 4.71 9.89 -24.32
C GLU A 188 3.92 10.12 -25.61
N ILE A 189 3.94 11.34 -26.13
CA ILE A 189 3.24 11.74 -27.34
C ILE A 189 4.28 12.14 -28.36
N LYS A 190 4.31 11.41 -29.48
CA LYS A 190 5.15 11.73 -30.63
C LYS A 190 4.41 12.72 -31.52
N LEU A 191 5.06 13.84 -31.80
CA LEU A 191 4.55 14.89 -32.67
C LEU A 191 5.03 14.71 -34.11
N ASP A 192 4.35 15.35 -35.05
CA ASP A 192 4.65 15.26 -36.49
C ASP A 192 6.03 15.82 -36.86
N ASP A 193 6.54 16.77 -36.06
CA ASP A 193 7.90 17.31 -36.18
C ASP A 193 8.99 16.33 -35.69
N GLY A 194 8.60 15.12 -35.24
CA GLY A 194 9.48 14.08 -34.73
C GLY A 194 9.86 14.23 -33.26
N THR A 195 9.46 15.31 -32.59
CA THR A 195 9.69 15.50 -31.16
C THR A 195 8.75 14.62 -30.32
N THR A 196 9.12 14.39 -29.06
CA THR A 196 8.30 13.64 -28.11
C THR A 196 8.10 14.46 -26.85
N LYS A 197 6.85 14.67 -26.48
CA LYS A 197 6.46 15.30 -25.21
C LYS A 197 6.00 14.23 -24.23
N ALA A 198 6.38 14.35 -22.97
CA ALA A 198 5.93 13.46 -21.90
C ALA A 198 4.87 14.16 -21.06
N VAL A 199 3.80 13.45 -20.72
CA VAL A 199 2.69 13.91 -19.89
C VAL A 199 2.68 13.08 -18.61
N ARG A 200 2.63 13.74 -17.46
CA ARG A 200 2.44 13.07 -16.16
C ARG A 200 0.95 12.97 -15.87
N VAL A 201 0.51 11.79 -15.43
CA VAL A 201 -0.87 11.52 -15.00
C VAL A 201 -0.85 11.16 -13.53
N ASP A 202 -1.21 12.11 -12.68
CA ASP A 202 -1.28 11.92 -11.23
C ASP A 202 -2.48 11.01 -10.90
N GLY A 203 -2.26 10.00 -10.04
CA GLY A 203 -3.22 8.93 -9.78
C GLY A 203 -3.41 7.92 -10.93
N GLY A 204 -2.64 8.00 -12.01
CA GLY A 204 -2.70 7.05 -13.14
C GLY A 204 -1.81 5.82 -12.96
N SER A 205 -1.97 4.81 -13.82
CA SER A 205 -1.19 3.57 -13.77
C SER A 205 0.28 3.81 -14.18
N ALA A 206 1.21 3.51 -13.28
CA ALA A 206 2.64 3.67 -13.57
C ALA A 206 3.16 2.54 -14.47
N MET A 207 4.04 2.86 -15.43
CA MET A 207 4.71 1.87 -16.29
C MET A 207 6.00 1.34 -15.65
N ILE A 208 5.91 0.90 -14.39
CA ILE A 208 7.06 0.40 -13.63
C ILE A 208 7.15 -1.13 -13.62
N HIS A 209 8.36 -1.67 -13.45
CA HIS A 209 8.62 -3.11 -13.29
C HIS A 209 9.24 -3.40 -11.92
N ILE A 210 8.38 -3.56 -10.90
CA ILE A 210 8.81 -3.71 -9.49
C ILE A 210 9.68 -4.95 -9.28
N ALA A 211 9.26 -6.11 -9.80
CA ALA A 211 10.00 -7.37 -9.64
C ALA A 211 11.43 -7.28 -10.22
N LEU A 212 11.59 -6.63 -11.39
CA LEU A 212 12.89 -6.41 -12.02
C LEU A 212 13.76 -5.45 -11.21
N PHE A 213 13.17 -4.40 -10.62
CA PHE A 213 13.87 -3.51 -9.70
C PHE A 213 14.33 -4.23 -8.43
N GLN A 214 13.48 -5.04 -7.80
CA GLN A 214 13.84 -5.85 -6.63
C GLN A 214 14.99 -6.79 -6.94
N LYS A 215 14.94 -7.49 -8.08
CA LYS A 215 16.04 -8.35 -8.57
C LYS A 215 17.35 -7.58 -8.77
N THR A 216 17.26 -6.33 -9.25
CA THR A 216 18.42 -5.44 -9.42
C THR A 216 19.05 -5.09 -8.07
N VAL A 217 18.24 -4.68 -7.08
CA VAL A 217 18.72 -4.35 -5.73
C VAL A 217 19.38 -5.57 -5.08
N ALA A 218 18.75 -6.76 -5.18
CA ALA A 218 19.30 -8.00 -4.65
C ALA A 218 20.68 -8.34 -5.25
N ARG A 219 20.82 -8.22 -6.58
CA ARG A 219 22.11 -8.43 -7.25
C ARG A 219 23.16 -7.39 -6.87
N ALA A 220 22.77 -6.13 -6.72
CA ALA A 220 23.68 -5.05 -6.31
C ALA A 220 24.25 -5.30 -4.90
N LEU A 221 23.40 -5.72 -3.95
CA LEU A 221 23.83 -6.14 -2.62
C LEU A 221 24.79 -7.34 -2.68
N PHE A 222 24.43 -8.38 -3.43
CA PHE A 222 25.26 -9.57 -3.59
C PHE A 222 26.64 -9.25 -4.19
N TYR A 223 26.71 -8.45 -5.25
CA TYR A 223 27.99 -8.06 -5.86
C TYR A 223 28.81 -7.12 -4.98
N THR A 224 28.15 -6.36 -4.11
CA THR A 224 28.83 -5.52 -3.11
C THR A 224 29.52 -6.40 -2.07
N GLN A 225 28.86 -7.48 -1.62
CA GLN A 225 29.45 -8.45 -0.69
C GLN A 225 30.53 -9.32 -1.35
N LEU A 226 30.33 -9.72 -2.61
CA LEU A 226 31.21 -10.63 -3.35
C LEU A 226 32.60 -10.03 -3.61
N PHE A 227 32.69 -8.74 -3.95
CA PHE A 227 33.95 -8.11 -4.32
C PHE A 227 34.49 -7.22 -3.18
N PRO A 228 35.65 -7.54 -2.57
CA PRO A 228 36.24 -6.73 -1.48
C PRO A 228 36.45 -5.26 -1.86
N ALA A 229 36.85 -4.99 -3.10
CA ALA A 229 37.04 -3.62 -3.59
C ALA A 229 35.72 -2.83 -3.69
N ARG A 230 34.59 -3.49 -4.00
CA ARG A 230 33.26 -2.87 -3.98
C ARG A 230 32.79 -2.64 -2.56
N PHE A 231 32.93 -3.64 -1.70
CA PHE A 231 32.57 -3.50 -0.29
C PHE A 231 33.31 -2.33 0.35
N ARG A 232 34.61 -2.17 0.13
CA ARG A 232 35.37 -1.00 0.64
C ARG A 232 34.86 0.34 0.15
N ARG A 233 34.46 0.44 -1.12
CA ARG A 233 33.83 1.67 -1.64
C ARG A 233 32.47 1.88 -1.00
N PHE A 234 31.67 0.83 -0.86
CA PHE A 234 30.36 0.88 -0.22
C PHE A 234 30.48 1.32 1.24
N SER A 235 31.29 0.66 2.05
CA SER A 235 31.52 0.98 3.46
C SER A 235 31.98 2.42 3.64
N ARG A 236 32.93 2.88 2.81
CA ARG A 236 33.38 4.28 2.83
C ARG A 236 32.25 5.28 2.59
N ASN A 237 31.35 5.01 1.64
CA ASN A 237 30.25 5.95 1.37
C ASN A 237 29.14 5.86 2.42
N VAL A 238 28.92 4.69 3.02
CA VAL A 238 27.90 4.47 4.06
C VAL A 238 28.34 5.11 5.38
N LEU A 239 29.60 4.94 5.77
CA LEU A 239 30.16 5.44 7.02
C LEU A 239 30.66 6.89 6.91
N GLY A 240 30.82 7.41 5.70
CA GLY A 240 31.30 8.77 5.44
C GLY A 240 32.81 8.95 5.56
N GLU A 241 33.54 7.89 5.92
CA GLU A 241 34.99 7.90 6.10
C GLU A 241 35.63 6.57 5.66
N SER A 242 36.93 6.59 5.36
CA SER A 242 37.67 5.38 4.96
C SER A 242 38.28 4.72 6.19
N LEU A 243 37.79 3.55 6.56
CA LEU A 243 38.24 2.82 7.75
C LEU A 243 38.98 1.52 7.37
N PRO A 244 39.85 1.01 8.24
CA PRO A 244 40.45 -0.33 8.09
C PRO A 244 39.40 -1.43 7.95
N ASP A 245 39.74 -2.51 7.25
CA ASP A 245 38.83 -3.64 7.00
C ASP A 245 38.44 -4.39 8.30
N ASP A 246 39.23 -4.24 9.37
CA ASP A 246 39.01 -4.81 10.71
C ASP A 246 38.36 -3.83 11.72
N ASP A 247 38.01 -2.60 11.31
CA ASP A 247 37.27 -1.68 12.17
C ASP A 247 35.91 -2.30 12.56
N PRO A 248 35.51 -2.29 13.84
CA PRO A 248 34.26 -2.91 14.30
C PRO A 248 33.02 -2.46 13.52
N ARG A 249 32.97 -1.21 13.06
CA ARG A 249 31.84 -0.66 12.29
C ARG A 249 31.78 -1.21 10.87
N VAL A 250 32.95 -1.44 10.26
CA VAL A 250 33.06 -2.05 8.92
C VAL A 250 32.65 -3.52 8.99
N GLU A 251 33.06 -4.23 10.04
CA GLU A 251 32.69 -5.62 10.27
C GLU A 251 31.20 -5.78 10.60
N GLU A 252 30.63 -4.88 11.43
CA GLU A 252 29.19 -4.84 11.69
C GLU A 252 28.38 -4.59 10.41
N LEU A 253 28.82 -3.64 9.57
CA LEU A 253 28.20 -3.37 8.27
C LEU A 253 28.26 -4.60 7.36
N ARG A 254 29.39 -5.31 7.34
CA ARG A 254 29.57 -6.54 6.55
C ARG A 254 28.63 -7.65 7.01
N LYS A 255 28.52 -7.85 8.32
CA LYS A 255 27.62 -8.85 8.93
C LYS A 255 26.16 -8.52 8.64
N THR A 256 25.77 -7.26 8.80
CA THR A 256 24.41 -6.81 8.51
C THR A 256 24.07 -6.99 7.03
N LEU A 257 24.97 -6.64 6.12
CA LEU A 257 24.80 -6.87 4.67
C LEU A 257 24.68 -8.36 4.35
N ALA A 258 25.51 -9.19 4.97
CA ALA A 258 25.42 -10.65 4.81
C ALA A 258 24.07 -11.20 5.27
N ARG A 259 23.54 -10.73 6.41
CA ARG A 259 22.21 -11.13 6.91
C ARG A 259 21.09 -10.77 5.92
N TYR A 260 21.14 -9.58 5.32
CA TYR A 260 20.21 -9.17 4.27
C TYR A 260 20.22 -10.12 3.06
N ILE A 261 21.42 -10.51 2.61
CA ILE A 261 21.60 -11.42 1.48
C ILE A 261 21.09 -12.82 1.83
N GLU A 262 21.42 -13.32 3.02
CA GLU A 262 20.99 -14.62 3.53
C GLU A 262 19.47 -14.74 3.58
N LEU A 263 18.78 -13.77 4.20
CA LEU A 263 17.31 -13.74 4.26
C LEU A 263 16.68 -13.69 2.87
N GLY A 264 17.27 -12.92 1.95
CA GLY A 264 16.83 -12.86 0.57
C GLY A 264 16.97 -14.20 -0.15
N LEU A 265 18.11 -14.88 0.00
CA LEU A 265 18.34 -16.20 -0.59
C LEU A 265 17.43 -17.27 0.00
N ALA A 266 17.23 -17.28 1.32
CA ALA A 266 16.31 -18.21 1.99
C ALA A 266 14.87 -18.03 1.47
N SER A 267 14.40 -16.77 1.38
CA SER A 267 13.08 -16.47 0.83
C SER A 267 12.94 -16.90 -0.64
N GLN A 268 13.98 -16.75 -1.46
CA GLN A 268 13.97 -17.18 -2.86
C GLN A 268 13.98 -18.70 -3.01
N GLU A 269 14.79 -19.41 -2.21
CA GLU A 269 14.82 -20.87 -2.25
C GLU A 269 13.50 -21.46 -1.78
N TYR A 270 12.92 -20.92 -0.70
CA TYR A 270 11.59 -21.30 -0.23
C TYR A 270 10.53 -21.11 -1.32
N ALA A 271 10.50 -19.94 -1.96
CA ALA A 271 9.56 -19.64 -3.04
C ALA A 271 9.74 -20.55 -4.25
N LYS A 272 10.97 -20.99 -4.54
CA LYS A 272 11.27 -21.91 -5.64
C LYS A 272 10.85 -23.34 -5.31
N GLU A 273 11.18 -23.83 -4.12
CA GLU A 273 10.81 -25.17 -3.63
C GLU A 273 9.28 -25.35 -3.61
N HIS A 274 8.57 -24.34 -3.10
CA HIS A 274 7.11 -24.34 -2.96
C HIS A 274 6.37 -23.80 -4.18
N LYS A 275 7.09 -23.46 -5.28
CA LYS A 275 6.52 -22.95 -6.53
C LYS A 275 5.59 -21.75 -6.33
N LEU A 276 5.97 -20.84 -5.43
CA LEU A 276 5.16 -19.67 -5.08
C LEU A 276 5.14 -18.61 -6.18
N ASN A 277 6.15 -18.59 -7.05
CA ASN A 277 6.18 -17.67 -8.20
C ASN A 277 5.43 -18.30 -9.37
N GLY A 278 4.16 -17.92 -9.55
CA GLY A 278 3.29 -18.45 -10.60
C GLY A 278 3.45 -17.69 -11.92
N THR A 279 2.78 -16.54 -12.02
CA THR A 279 2.79 -15.71 -13.23
C THR A 279 3.60 -14.44 -12.98
N GLU A 280 4.61 -14.19 -13.82
CA GLU A 280 5.36 -12.94 -13.74
C GLU A 280 4.46 -11.74 -14.03
N ALA A 281 4.41 -10.79 -13.10
CA ALA A 281 3.51 -9.64 -13.21
C ALA A 281 3.87 -8.72 -14.39
N GLY A 282 5.17 -8.47 -14.59
CA GLY A 282 5.69 -7.60 -15.64
C GLY A 282 5.57 -6.11 -15.33
N VAL A 283 5.38 -5.32 -16.38
CA VAL A 283 5.27 -3.85 -16.30
C VAL A 283 3.84 -3.42 -16.00
N SER A 284 3.68 -2.38 -15.18
CA SER A 284 2.38 -1.80 -14.77
C SER A 284 1.49 -2.71 -13.92
N ARG A 285 2.01 -3.87 -13.52
CA ARG A 285 1.21 -4.89 -12.85
C ARG A 285 1.93 -5.46 -11.64
N THR A 286 1.16 -5.97 -10.71
CA THR A 286 1.65 -6.77 -9.57
C THR A 286 0.54 -7.68 -9.04
N ASP A 287 0.88 -8.81 -8.45
CA ASP A 287 -0.08 -9.60 -7.66
C ASP A 287 -0.16 -9.01 -6.24
N ALA A 288 -0.86 -7.88 -6.13
CA ALA A 288 -0.87 -7.09 -4.91
C ALA A 288 -1.37 -7.89 -3.70
N LEU A 289 -2.51 -8.57 -3.83
CA LEU A 289 -3.12 -9.31 -2.71
C LEU A 289 -2.31 -10.55 -2.33
N GLY A 290 -1.77 -11.28 -3.32
CA GLY A 290 -0.88 -12.41 -3.08
C GLY A 290 0.39 -11.98 -2.34
N LEU A 291 1.08 -10.95 -2.84
CA LEU A 291 2.33 -10.43 -2.30
C LEU A 291 2.16 -9.77 -0.93
N ILE A 292 1.15 -8.90 -0.74
CA ILE A 292 0.84 -8.29 0.56
C ILE A 292 0.61 -9.38 1.60
N GLY A 293 -0.25 -10.34 1.30
CA GLY A 293 -0.56 -11.39 2.26
C GLY A 293 0.66 -12.28 2.54
N ASN A 294 1.50 -12.60 1.55
CA ASN A 294 2.73 -13.37 1.79
C ASN A 294 3.69 -12.60 2.69
N ARG A 295 3.81 -11.29 2.47
CA ARG A 295 4.66 -10.41 3.27
C ARG A 295 4.17 -10.26 4.71
N VAL A 296 2.86 -10.11 4.91
CA VAL A 296 2.25 -9.86 6.22
C VAL A 296 2.08 -11.16 7.02
N PHE A 297 1.60 -12.23 6.39
CA PHE A 297 1.26 -13.47 7.08
C PHE A 297 2.37 -14.52 7.03
N GLY A 298 3.27 -14.45 6.05
CA GLY A 298 4.42 -15.37 5.95
C GLY A 298 5.40 -15.26 7.13
N VAL A 299 5.39 -14.14 7.87
CA VAL A 299 6.20 -14.00 9.08
C VAL A 299 5.66 -14.81 10.26
N LEU A 300 4.37 -15.16 10.24
CA LEU A 300 3.71 -15.95 11.28
C LEU A 300 3.98 -17.44 11.10
N ALA A 301 3.91 -17.91 9.86
CA ALA A 301 4.10 -19.31 9.45
C ALA A 301 4.43 -19.35 7.97
N GLU A 302 5.33 -20.24 7.56
CA GLU A 302 5.76 -20.40 6.17
C GLU A 302 4.60 -20.88 5.27
N GLU A 303 3.69 -21.67 5.85
CA GLU A 303 2.48 -22.22 5.23
C GLU A 303 1.44 -21.14 4.85
N ASN A 304 1.58 -19.91 5.37
CA ASN A 304 0.71 -18.78 5.02
C ASN A 304 1.04 -18.15 3.67
N GLN A 305 2.16 -18.54 3.07
CA GLN A 305 2.54 -18.06 1.75
C GLN A 305 1.76 -18.80 0.67
N VAL A 306 1.23 -18.05 -0.28
CA VAL A 306 0.43 -18.56 -1.40
C VAL A 306 1.13 -18.30 -2.72
N VAL A 307 0.73 -19.05 -3.75
CA VAL A 307 1.18 -18.83 -5.12
C VAL A 307 0.72 -17.46 -5.61
N THR A 308 1.62 -16.73 -6.28
CA THR A 308 1.36 -15.43 -6.91
C THR A 308 1.15 -15.62 -8.42
N ASP A 309 -0.09 -15.86 -8.82
CA ASP A 309 -0.51 -16.09 -10.21
C ASP A 309 -1.71 -15.23 -10.63
N ALA A 310 -1.97 -14.13 -9.90
CA ALA A 310 -3.05 -13.18 -10.18
C ALA A 310 -2.56 -11.72 -10.33
N PRO A 311 -1.62 -11.42 -11.24
CA PRO A 311 -1.15 -10.05 -11.43
C PRO A 311 -2.25 -9.12 -11.98
N VAL A 312 -2.43 -7.99 -11.30
CA VAL A 312 -3.37 -6.94 -11.68
C VAL A 312 -2.67 -5.66 -12.11
N ASN A 313 -3.27 -4.92 -13.05
CA ASN A 313 -2.81 -3.60 -13.46
C ASN A 313 -3.01 -2.60 -12.32
N PHE A 314 -2.07 -1.69 -12.07
CA PHE A 314 -2.24 -0.66 -11.04
C PHE A 314 -3.52 0.15 -11.31
N PRO A 315 -4.54 0.13 -10.44
CA PRO A 315 -5.77 0.86 -10.69
C PRO A 315 -5.52 2.37 -10.58
N HIS A 316 -6.25 3.17 -11.37
CA HIS A 316 -6.21 4.62 -11.19
C HIS A 316 -6.91 5.06 -9.90
N LEU A 317 -6.46 6.16 -9.30
CA LEU A 317 -6.86 6.58 -7.95
C LEU A 317 -7.97 7.62 -7.92
N TRP A 318 -8.17 8.42 -8.98
CA TRP A 318 -9.30 9.34 -9.02
C TRP A 318 -10.62 8.58 -8.79
N ASP A 319 -11.52 9.20 -8.03
CA ASP A 319 -12.79 8.64 -7.53
C ASP A 319 -12.71 7.53 -6.48
N THR A 320 -11.55 6.89 -6.32
CA THR A 320 -11.39 5.74 -5.40
C THR A 320 -11.79 6.03 -3.95
N PRO A 321 -11.48 7.21 -3.36
CA PRO A 321 -11.92 7.55 -2.00
C PRO A 321 -13.45 7.56 -1.83
N TRP A 322 -14.20 7.69 -2.93
CA TRP A 322 -15.66 7.74 -2.94
C TRP A 322 -16.32 6.37 -3.16
N PHE A 323 -15.56 5.28 -3.35
CA PHE A 323 -16.14 3.95 -3.62
C PHE A 323 -16.45 3.16 -2.36
N ASP A 324 -17.68 2.67 -2.21
CA ASP A 324 -18.12 1.84 -1.07
C ASP A 324 -17.29 0.56 -0.86
N TRP A 325 -16.73 0.00 -1.94
CA TRP A 325 -15.74 -1.07 -1.91
C TRP A 325 -14.51 -0.75 -2.78
N VAL A 326 -13.33 -1.07 -2.24
CA VAL A 326 -12.02 -0.88 -2.88
C VAL A 326 -11.34 -2.21 -3.22
N GLN A 327 -10.25 -2.14 -4.01
CA GLN A 327 -9.66 -3.25 -4.78
C GLN A 327 -10.54 -3.70 -5.96
N TYR A 328 -9.95 -4.30 -7.00
CA TYR A 328 -10.71 -4.73 -8.19
C TYR A 328 -11.82 -5.72 -7.85
N ASN A 329 -11.57 -6.66 -6.93
CA ASN A 329 -12.56 -7.64 -6.49
C ASN A 329 -13.51 -7.12 -5.40
N GLY A 330 -13.46 -5.82 -5.10
CA GLY A 330 -14.29 -5.22 -4.05
C GLY A 330 -14.05 -5.83 -2.67
N SER A 331 -12.83 -6.26 -2.35
CA SER A 331 -12.55 -7.00 -1.10
C SER A 331 -12.50 -6.15 0.16
N ILE A 332 -12.36 -4.82 0.05
CA ILE A 332 -12.09 -3.94 1.19
C ILE A 332 -13.12 -2.81 1.28
N ARG A 333 -13.74 -2.59 2.46
CA ARG A 333 -14.70 -1.50 2.68
C ARG A 333 -14.12 -0.24 3.30
N THR A 334 -12.88 -0.24 3.78
CA THR A 334 -12.32 0.92 4.48
C THR A 334 -11.07 1.42 3.77
N PRO A 335 -11.07 2.69 3.29
CA PRO A 335 -9.91 3.26 2.59
C PRO A 335 -8.61 3.19 3.41
N MET A 336 -8.71 3.36 4.73
CA MET A 336 -7.55 3.26 5.61
C MET A 336 -7.01 1.83 5.75
N ALA A 337 -7.85 0.79 5.81
CA ALA A 337 -7.35 -0.58 5.83
C ALA A 337 -6.70 -0.95 4.49
N ARG A 338 -7.23 -0.44 3.37
CA ARG A 338 -6.60 -0.54 2.05
C ARG A 338 -5.19 0.05 2.09
N ASN A 339 -5.07 1.31 2.50
CA ASN A 339 -3.79 2.02 2.53
C ASN A 339 -2.76 1.37 3.45
N ILE A 340 -3.18 0.92 4.64
CA ILE A 340 -2.29 0.21 5.56
C ILE A 340 -1.82 -1.10 4.94
N GLY A 341 -2.73 -1.88 4.34
CA GLY A 341 -2.38 -3.13 3.66
C GLY A 341 -1.41 -2.91 2.49
N GLU A 342 -1.63 -1.87 1.69
CA GLU A 342 -0.76 -1.49 0.57
C GLU A 342 0.63 -1.05 1.06
N ALA A 343 0.70 -0.22 2.12
CA ALA A 343 1.96 0.19 2.74
C ALA A 343 2.74 -1.02 3.29
N LEU A 344 2.07 -1.95 3.98
CA LEU A 344 2.70 -3.20 4.44
C LEU A 344 3.21 -4.04 3.27
N GLY A 345 2.48 -4.08 2.15
CA GLY A 345 2.88 -4.76 0.92
C GLY A 345 4.20 -4.28 0.32
N VAL A 346 4.44 -2.96 0.38
CA VAL A 346 5.63 -2.34 -0.20
C VAL A 346 6.73 -2.03 0.82
N GLY A 347 6.68 -2.67 2.00
CA GLY A 347 7.80 -2.71 2.94
C GLY A 347 7.52 -2.08 4.30
N GLY A 348 6.31 -1.62 4.59
CA GLY A 348 5.88 -1.36 5.97
C GLY A 348 6.00 -2.64 6.80
N VAL A 349 6.37 -2.52 8.07
CA VAL A 349 6.51 -3.68 8.97
C VAL A 349 5.59 -3.54 10.15
N VAL A 350 5.14 -4.68 10.67
CA VAL A 350 4.29 -4.78 11.85
C VAL A 350 4.74 -5.97 12.69
N ASN A 351 4.80 -5.78 14.01
CA ASN A 351 5.06 -6.85 14.95
C ASN A 351 3.83 -7.73 15.12
N LEU A 352 3.89 -8.98 14.67
CA LEU A 352 2.77 -9.93 14.80
C LEU A 352 3.05 -11.08 15.76
N LYS A 353 4.29 -11.26 16.22
CA LYS A 353 4.70 -12.45 16.96
C LYS A 353 5.72 -12.24 18.08
N ASP A 354 6.50 -11.15 18.06
CA ASP A 354 7.53 -10.95 19.07
C ASP A 354 6.93 -10.32 20.32
N ALA A 355 6.72 -11.13 21.35
CA ALA A 355 6.14 -10.70 22.62
C ALA A 355 7.05 -9.76 23.44
N ASN A 356 8.34 -9.63 23.08
CA ASN A 356 9.25 -8.69 23.75
C ASN A 356 8.98 -7.23 23.37
N PHE A 357 8.25 -7.02 22.27
CA PHE A 357 7.82 -5.70 21.81
C PHE A 357 6.29 -5.63 21.79
N PRO A 358 5.69 -4.43 21.89
CA PRO A 358 4.25 -4.29 21.74
C PRO A 358 3.76 -4.96 20.46
N LEU A 359 2.85 -5.93 20.59
CA LEU A 359 2.20 -6.54 19.45
C LEU A 359 1.43 -5.46 18.67
N TYR A 360 1.48 -5.56 17.35
CA TYR A 360 0.92 -4.60 16.39
C TYR A 360 1.60 -3.23 16.35
N GLU A 361 2.75 -3.07 17.03
CA GLU A 361 3.66 -1.96 16.72
C GLU A 361 4.02 -2.03 15.24
N SER A 362 3.93 -0.91 14.54
CA SER A 362 4.09 -0.85 13.08
C SER A 362 4.75 0.44 12.67
N THR A 363 5.50 0.39 11.57
CA THR A 363 6.15 1.57 11.00
C THR A 363 5.21 2.40 10.13
N VAL A 364 4.03 1.88 9.79
CA VAL A 364 3.09 2.51 8.84
C VAL A 364 2.71 3.92 9.29
N ASN A 365 2.93 4.91 8.42
CA ASN A 365 2.64 6.32 8.73
C ASN A 365 1.19 6.67 8.40
N VAL A 366 0.30 6.40 9.35
CA VAL A 366 -1.16 6.60 9.20
C VAL A 366 -1.54 8.07 9.01
N THR A 367 -0.79 9.02 9.57
CA THR A 367 -1.01 10.47 9.37
C THR A 367 -0.88 10.86 7.91
N ASN A 368 0.14 10.34 7.23
CA ASN A 368 0.35 10.63 5.83
C ASN A 368 -0.65 9.92 4.94
N LEU A 369 -1.00 8.66 5.27
CA LEU A 369 -2.02 7.92 4.55
C LEU A 369 -3.40 8.59 4.62
N ALA A 370 -3.78 9.12 5.79
CA ALA A 370 -5.02 9.88 5.91
C ALA A 370 -4.96 11.17 5.09
N TRP A 371 -3.89 11.95 5.20
CA TRP A 371 -3.78 13.14 4.35
C TRP A 371 -3.87 12.80 2.84
N MET A 372 -3.28 11.69 2.39
CA MET A 372 -3.39 11.25 1.00
C MET A 372 -4.85 10.96 0.60
N GLU A 373 -5.63 10.30 1.46
CA GLU A 373 -7.06 10.10 1.18
C GLU A 373 -7.84 11.42 1.14
N ASP A 374 -7.57 12.35 2.06
CA ASP A 374 -8.15 13.70 2.05
C ASP A 374 -7.82 14.41 0.72
N ALA A 375 -6.56 14.36 0.27
CA ALA A 375 -6.11 15.00 -0.97
C ALA A 375 -6.71 14.34 -2.23
N LEU A 376 -6.81 13.01 -2.25
CA LEU A 376 -7.42 12.26 -3.35
C LEU A 376 -8.94 12.50 -3.42
N GLY A 377 -9.62 12.52 -2.27
CA GLY A 377 -11.07 12.61 -2.18
C GLY A 377 -11.59 14.04 -2.33
N GLY A 378 -10.88 15.00 -1.75
CA GLY A 378 -11.39 16.34 -1.50
C GLY A 378 -12.34 16.38 -0.29
N HIS A 379 -12.79 17.59 0.06
CA HIS A 379 -13.77 17.75 1.14
C HIS A 379 -15.11 17.13 0.71
N ASP A 380 -15.60 17.53 -0.46
CA ASP A 380 -16.84 17.04 -1.06
C ASP A 380 -16.60 16.16 -2.31
N LEU A 381 -17.66 15.47 -2.71
CA LEU A 381 -17.66 14.49 -3.79
C LEU A 381 -17.03 15.07 -5.06
N PHE A 382 -15.98 14.40 -5.55
CA PHE A 382 -15.27 14.76 -6.78
C PHE A 382 -14.56 16.13 -6.75
N GLU A 383 -14.13 16.62 -5.59
CA GLU A 383 -13.34 17.86 -5.46
C GLU A 383 -11.83 17.61 -5.34
N GLY A 384 -11.40 16.40 -4.97
CA GLY A 384 -9.99 16.04 -4.88
C GLY A 384 -9.33 15.82 -6.23
N LEU A 385 -8.61 14.70 -6.39
CA LEU A 385 -7.95 14.38 -7.64
C LEU A 385 -8.97 14.16 -8.77
N GLN A 386 -8.84 14.93 -9.85
CA GLN A 386 -9.68 14.84 -11.04
C GLN A 386 -9.10 13.84 -12.07
N PRO A 387 -9.96 13.24 -12.92
CA PRO A 387 -9.50 12.42 -14.02
C PRO A 387 -8.74 13.29 -15.03
N PRO A 388 -7.74 12.75 -15.72
CA PRO A 388 -7.06 13.49 -16.78
C PRO A 388 -8.00 13.72 -17.99
N SER A 389 -8.11 14.97 -18.44
CA SER A 389 -8.88 15.30 -19.63
C SER A 389 -8.05 15.11 -20.91
N TRP A 390 -8.63 14.47 -21.93
CA TRP A 390 -8.03 14.41 -23.26
C TRP A 390 -7.81 15.81 -23.84
N ALA A 391 -8.81 16.69 -23.71
CA ALA A 391 -8.73 18.07 -24.19
C ALA A 391 -7.61 18.86 -23.50
N ASP A 392 -7.44 18.72 -22.18
CA ASP A 392 -6.33 19.36 -21.45
C ASP A 392 -4.96 18.83 -21.92
N MET A 393 -4.84 17.50 -22.07
CA MET A 393 -3.63 16.87 -22.58
C MET A 393 -3.28 17.42 -23.97
N VAL A 394 -4.22 17.41 -24.91
CA VAL A 394 -3.98 17.86 -26.27
C VAL A 394 -3.67 19.36 -26.29
N GLY A 395 -4.41 20.19 -25.55
CA GLY A 395 -4.19 21.63 -25.47
C GLY A 395 -2.77 21.97 -24.97
N LYS A 396 -2.29 21.31 -23.92
CA LYS A 396 -0.95 21.54 -23.37
C LYS A 396 0.17 20.96 -24.25
N VAL A 397 -0.10 19.85 -24.94
CA VAL A 397 0.90 19.17 -25.78
C VAL A 397 1.04 19.84 -27.14
N LEU A 398 -0.06 20.22 -27.80
CA LEU A 398 -0.07 20.82 -29.13
C LEU A 398 -0.02 22.35 -29.13
N GLY A 399 -0.38 23.01 -28.02
CA GLY A 399 -0.31 24.48 -27.92
C GLY A 399 -1.55 25.21 -28.43
N GLY A 400 -2.71 24.54 -28.44
CA GLY A 400 -4.02 25.18 -28.67
C GLY A 400 -4.79 24.60 -29.85
N ASP A 401 -4.20 24.61 -31.05
CA ASP A 401 -4.90 24.15 -32.25
C ASP A 401 -4.67 22.65 -32.49
N VAL A 402 -5.75 21.88 -32.42
CA VAL A 402 -5.75 20.46 -32.76
C VAL A 402 -6.11 20.34 -34.24
N PRO A 403 -5.23 19.78 -35.10
CA PRO A 403 -5.55 19.64 -36.51
C PRO A 403 -6.82 18.80 -36.70
N ALA A 404 -7.81 19.35 -37.39
CA ALA A 404 -9.07 18.66 -37.66
C ALA A 404 -8.80 17.36 -38.44
N GLY A 405 -9.39 16.26 -37.98
CA GLY A 405 -9.20 14.93 -38.58
C GLY A 405 -7.90 14.22 -38.14
N SER A 406 -7.10 14.81 -37.26
CA SER A 406 -5.99 14.09 -36.61
C SER A 406 -6.49 13.07 -35.60
N ALA A 407 -5.64 12.11 -35.23
CA ALA A 407 -5.95 11.15 -34.15
C ALA A 407 -6.16 11.81 -32.77
N TYR A 408 -5.76 13.09 -32.63
CA TYR A 408 -5.92 13.88 -31.41
C TYR A 408 -7.21 14.71 -31.38
N SER A 409 -7.81 15.01 -32.54
CA SER A 409 -9.11 15.68 -32.60
C SER A 409 -10.23 14.68 -32.31
N ILE A 410 -11.18 15.08 -31.45
CA ILE A 410 -12.39 14.30 -31.20
C ILE A 410 -13.38 14.57 -32.33
N ASN A 411 -13.94 13.52 -32.92
CA ASN A 411 -15.06 13.66 -33.86
C ASN A 411 -16.37 13.76 -33.07
N GLU A 412 -16.89 14.98 -32.93
CA GLU A 412 -18.08 15.28 -32.12
C GLU A 412 -19.34 14.51 -32.56
N GLU A 413 -19.54 14.31 -33.87
CA GLU A 413 -20.69 13.54 -34.37
C GLU A 413 -20.61 12.06 -33.97
N ARG A 414 -19.41 11.48 -34.08
CA ARG A 414 -19.15 10.11 -33.64
C ARG A 414 -19.21 9.98 -32.12
N ALA A 415 -18.69 10.95 -31.38
CA ALA A 415 -18.76 10.98 -29.93
C ALA A 415 -20.22 11.06 -29.44
N GLY A 416 -21.07 11.86 -30.09
CA GLY A 416 -22.50 11.92 -29.79
C GLY A 416 -23.21 10.58 -29.99
N ARG A 417 -22.95 9.89 -31.12
CA ARG A 417 -23.47 8.53 -31.34
C ARG A 417 -22.88 7.50 -30.36
N GLY A 418 -21.61 7.67 -30.01
CA GLY A 418 -20.92 6.84 -29.02
C GLY A 418 -21.52 7.00 -27.62
N GLU A 419 -22.00 8.18 -27.25
CA GLU A 419 -22.71 8.42 -26.00
C GLU A 419 -23.99 7.59 -25.91
N GLU A 420 -24.77 7.53 -27.00
CA GLU A 420 -25.99 6.74 -27.07
C GLU A 420 -25.68 5.24 -26.89
N LEU A 421 -24.65 4.73 -27.55
CA LEU A 421 -24.16 3.36 -27.39
C LEU A 421 -23.68 3.09 -25.96
N TYR A 422 -22.94 4.03 -25.37
CA TYR A 422 -22.42 3.90 -24.01
C TYR A 422 -23.55 3.84 -22.99
N LYS A 423 -24.58 4.68 -23.15
CA LYS A 423 -25.80 4.64 -22.33
C LYS A 423 -26.55 3.32 -22.47
N ALA A 424 -26.65 2.79 -23.69
CA ALA A 424 -27.35 1.54 -23.96
C ALA A 424 -26.63 0.30 -23.41
N HIS A 425 -25.28 0.30 -23.39
CA HIS A 425 -24.52 -0.93 -23.15
C HIS A 425 -23.58 -0.89 -21.94
N CYS A 426 -23.05 0.27 -21.54
CA CYS A 426 -21.95 0.35 -20.59
C CYS A 426 -22.38 0.84 -19.20
N ILE A 427 -23.26 1.86 -19.15
CA ILE A 427 -23.66 2.53 -17.89
C ILE A 427 -24.27 1.55 -16.88
N ARG A 428 -24.97 0.51 -17.35
CA ARG A 428 -25.61 -0.50 -16.49
C ARG A 428 -24.61 -1.13 -15.51
N CYS A 429 -23.35 -1.30 -15.92
CA CYS A 429 -22.28 -1.75 -15.02
C CYS A 429 -21.46 -0.58 -14.47
N HIS A 430 -21.04 0.35 -15.32
CA HIS A 430 -19.97 1.31 -14.98
C HIS A 430 -20.42 2.62 -14.31
N LEU A 431 -21.71 2.75 -13.97
CA LEU A 431 -22.32 4.00 -13.52
C LEU A 431 -22.27 5.13 -14.59
N PRO A 432 -23.10 6.18 -14.43
CA PRO A 432 -22.99 7.37 -15.25
C PRO A 432 -21.66 8.12 -15.06
N PRO A 433 -21.26 8.96 -16.03
CA PRO A 433 -20.09 9.84 -15.89
C PRO A 433 -20.18 10.78 -14.68
N ARG A 434 -19.04 11.24 -14.16
CA ARG A 434 -18.98 12.11 -12.95
C ARG A 434 -19.86 13.34 -13.06
N LYS A 435 -19.92 13.96 -14.24
CA LYS A 435 -20.77 15.15 -14.47
C LYS A 435 -22.23 14.87 -14.11
N VAL A 436 -22.76 13.72 -14.51
CA VAL A 436 -24.13 13.29 -14.18
C VAL A 436 -24.25 12.96 -12.70
N LEU A 437 -23.27 12.25 -12.13
CA LEU A 437 -23.28 11.89 -10.70
C LEU A 437 -23.23 13.13 -9.78
N LYS A 438 -22.56 14.22 -10.19
CA LYS A 438 -22.52 15.50 -9.46
C LYS A 438 -23.88 16.17 -9.35
N GLU A 439 -24.70 16.04 -10.38
CA GLU A 439 -26.01 16.70 -10.49
C GLU A 439 -27.12 15.99 -9.70
N VAL A 440 -26.85 14.79 -9.15
CA VAL A 440 -27.78 14.05 -8.30
C VAL A 440 -27.95 14.77 -6.95
N THR A 441 -29.10 15.43 -6.77
CA THR A 441 -29.45 16.19 -5.56
C THR A 441 -30.06 15.31 -4.46
N ALA A 442 -30.98 14.41 -4.79
CA ALA A 442 -31.59 13.46 -3.86
C ALA A 442 -30.77 12.16 -3.73
N ARG A 443 -29.50 12.27 -3.30
CA ARG A 443 -28.55 11.13 -3.28
C ARG A 443 -29.04 9.93 -2.47
N SER A 444 -29.76 10.14 -1.37
CA SER A 444 -30.30 9.06 -0.54
C SER A 444 -31.38 8.22 -1.24
N GLU A 445 -32.03 8.77 -2.26
CA GLU A 445 -33.05 8.08 -3.08
C GLU A 445 -32.47 7.53 -4.39
N SER A 446 -31.20 7.86 -4.69
CA SER A 446 -30.52 7.44 -5.91
C SER A 446 -30.00 6.01 -5.80
N PRO A 447 -30.08 5.20 -6.88
CA PRO A 447 -29.44 3.89 -6.92
C PRO A 447 -27.90 3.96 -6.91
N TYR A 448 -27.31 5.12 -7.22
CA TYR A 448 -25.86 5.28 -7.38
C TYR A 448 -25.11 5.55 -6.09
N PHE A 449 -25.82 5.90 -5.02
CA PHE A 449 -25.19 6.30 -3.76
C PHE A 449 -25.59 5.37 -2.61
N THR A 450 -24.70 5.27 -1.63
CA THR A 450 -25.03 4.66 -0.34
C THR A 450 -25.97 5.57 0.45
N LYS A 451 -26.64 4.98 1.45
CA LYS A 451 -27.19 5.78 2.55
C LYS A 451 -26.06 6.56 3.22
N PRO A 452 -26.35 7.71 3.86
CA PRO A 452 -25.35 8.46 4.62
C PRO A 452 -24.64 7.56 5.63
N ASP A 453 -23.31 7.59 5.63
CA ASP A 453 -22.48 6.91 6.60
C ASP A 453 -22.77 7.46 8.00
N PRO A 454 -23.18 6.62 8.98
CA PRO A 454 -23.64 7.10 10.29
C PRO A 454 -22.61 7.89 11.11
N GLY A 455 -21.31 7.71 10.88
CA GLY A 455 -20.27 8.49 11.58
C GLY A 455 -19.90 9.78 10.87
N SER A 456 -19.68 9.74 9.56
CA SER A 456 -19.20 10.90 8.79
C SER A 456 -20.31 11.72 8.13
N GLY A 457 -21.52 11.17 8.02
CA GLY A 457 -22.62 11.73 7.21
C GLY A 457 -22.38 11.68 5.70
N LYS A 458 -21.20 11.20 5.24
CA LYS A 458 -20.84 11.16 3.82
C LYS A 458 -21.59 10.04 3.10
N GLN A 459 -21.86 10.26 1.83
CA GLN A 459 -22.39 9.24 0.92
C GLN A 459 -21.32 8.82 -0.07
N PHE A 460 -21.26 7.53 -0.36
CA PHE A 460 -20.30 6.94 -1.27
C PHE A 460 -20.99 6.43 -2.53
N LEU A 461 -20.24 6.28 -3.62
CA LEU A 461 -20.70 5.61 -4.82
C LEU A 461 -20.90 4.13 -4.52
N ARG A 462 -22.10 3.63 -4.82
CA ARG A 462 -22.43 2.21 -4.79
C ARG A 462 -21.95 1.60 -6.10
N LEU A 463 -20.79 0.94 -6.07
CA LEU A 463 -20.26 0.30 -7.27
C LEU A 463 -20.98 -1.01 -7.55
N ASN A 464 -21.19 -1.30 -8.83
CA ASN A 464 -21.67 -2.61 -9.24
C ASN A 464 -20.51 -3.61 -9.19
N VAL A 465 -20.64 -4.67 -8.40
CA VAL A 465 -19.73 -5.82 -8.48
C VAL A 465 -20.34 -6.82 -9.45
N VAL A 466 -19.67 -7.04 -10.58
CA VAL A 466 -20.12 -7.94 -11.63
C VAL A 466 -19.54 -9.33 -11.37
N ASP A 467 -20.41 -10.32 -11.22
CA ASP A 467 -20.04 -11.70 -10.91
C ASP A 467 -19.10 -12.31 -11.97
N LEU A 468 -18.21 -13.20 -11.53
CA LEU A 468 -17.19 -13.83 -12.39
C LEU A 468 -17.77 -14.62 -13.57
N ASP A 469 -18.92 -15.26 -13.40
CA ASP A 469 -19.61 -16.03 -14.44
C ASP A 469 -20.33 -15.14 -15.46
N VAL A 470 -20.71 -13.93 -15.06
CA VAL A 470 -21.25 -12.88 -15.92
C VAL A 470 -20.11 -12.16 -16.67
N ILE A 471 -19.15 -11.56 -15.95
CA ILE A 471 -18.07 -10.78 -16.57
C ILE A 471 -17.11 -11.64 -17.40
N GLY A 472 -16.87 -12.88 -16.98
CA GLY A 472 -16.08 -13.87 -17.72
C GLY A 472 -14.59 -13.55 -17.90
N THR A 473 -14.09 -12.48 -17.28
CA THR A 473 -12.67 -12.10 -17.27
C THR A 473 -11.84 -13.06 -16.41
N ASP A 474 -10.51 -12.90 -16.40
CA ASP A 474 -9.63 -13.74 -15.58
C ASP A 474 -10.11 -13.81 -14.11
N PRO A 475 -10.34 -15.00 -13.54
CA PRO A 475 -10.92 -15.11 -12.21
C PRO A 475 -9.87 -15.17 -11.09
N ASN A 476 -8.57 -15.28 -11.41
CA ASN A 476 -7.56 -15.67 -10.43
C ASN A 476 -7.43 -14.69 -9.26
N GLN A 477 -7.57 -13.38 -9.49
CA GLN A 477 -7.46 -12.42 -8.39
C GLN A 477 -8.56 -12.63 -7.34
N ALA A 478 -9.81 -12.71 -7.77
CA ALA A 478 -10.95 -12.94 -6.89
C ALA A 478 -10.87 -14.33 -6.22
N LEU A 479 -10.51 -15.37 -6.98
CA LEU A 479 -10.40 -16.73 -6.47
C LEU A 479 -9.25 -16.91 -5.47
N ASN A 480 -8.09 -16.30 -5.73
CA ASN A 480 -6.94 -16.38 -4.84
C ASN A 480 -7.22 -15.70 -3.51
N PHE A 481 -7.87 -14.53 -3.56
CA PHE A 481 -8.31 -13.87 -2.35
C PHE A 481 -9.32 -14.73 -1.58
N TYR A 482 -10.35 -15.25 -2.27
CA TYR A 482 -11.36 -16.10 -1.67
C TYR A 482 -10.79 -17.36 -1.00
N ARG A 483 -9.81 -18.02 -1.63
CA ARG A 483 -9.18 -19.24 -1.13
C ARG A 483 -8.13 -18.99 -0.04
N ARG A 484 -7.76 -17.73 0.22
CA ARG A 484 -6.66 -17.42 1.12
C ARG A 484 -7.03 -17.72 2.57
N ILE A 485 -6.16 -18.48 3.22
CA ILE A 485 -6.21 -18.79 4.64
C ILE A 485 -4.84 -18.46 5.22
N ALA A 486 -4.81 -17.71 6.31
CA ALA A 486 -3.62 -17.50 7.11
C ALA A 486 -3.82 -18.09 8.51
N VAL A 487 -2.77 -18.73 8.98
CA VAL A 487 -2.65 -19.47 10.22
C VAL A 487 -1.80 -18.64 11.17
N ALA A 488 -2.35 -18.29 12.34
CA ALA A 488 -1.59 -17.57 13.37
C ALA A 488 -1.34 -18.47 14.58
N PRO A 489 -0.10 -18.52 15.11
CA PRO A 489 0.17 -19.15 16.40
C PRO A 489 -0.59 -18.44 17.53
N GLU A 490 -0.91 -19.15 18.63
CA GLU A 490 -1.47 -18.48 19.80
C GLU A 490 -0.50 -17.40 20.28
N PRO A 491 -0.99 -16.18 20.62
CA PRO A 491 -0.12 -15.17 21.20
C PRO A 491 0.46 -15.72 22.51
N SER A 492 1.77 -15.91 22.57
CA SER A 492 2.45 -16.11 23.85
C SER A 492 2.28 -14.81 24.64
N THR A 493 1.29 -14.77 25.53
CA THR A 493 1.18 -13.66 26.46
C THR A 493 2.39 -13.77 27.37
N GLY A 494 3.40 -12.93 27.17
CA GLY A 494 4.68 -12.89 27.90
C GLY A 494 4.56 -12.55 29.38
N TYR A 495 3.62 -13.17 30.09
CA TYR A 495 3.44 -13.12 31.54
C TYR A 495 4.14 -14.28 32.27
N GLU A 496 5.11 -14.92 31.62
CA GLU A 496 6.00 -15.87 32.28
C GLU A 496 7.34 -15.20 32.58
N ARG A 497 7.33 -14.30 33.58
CA ARG A 497 8.47 -14.10 34.49
C ARG A 497 8.08 -13.18 35.64
N ALA A 498 8.01 -13.81 36.82
CA ALA A 498 8.12 -13.30 38.20
C ALA A 498 6.87 -13.56 39.05
N ASP A 499 7.07 -14.55 39.93
CA ASP A 499 6.34 -14.90 41.15
C ASP A 499 5.04 -15.71 41.07
N ALA A 500 5.08 -16.78 41.84
CA ALA A 500 4.39 -18.04 41.65
C ALA A 500 3.00 -18.14 42.31
N GLU A 501 2.19 -19.00 41.71
CA GLU A 501 1.02 -19.73 42.21
C GLU A 501 -0.24 -18.97 42.68
N GLN A 502 -0.18 -17.74 43.21
CA GLN A 502 -1.40 -17.08 43.73
C GLN A 502 -2.12 -16.14 42.75
N LYS A 503 -1.50 -15.77 41.63
CA LYS A 503 -2.15 -14.97 40.57
C LYS A 503 -2.82 -15.81 39.48
N GLN A 504 -2.49 -17.11 39.43
CA GLN A 504 -2.90 -18.00 38.35
C GLN A 504 -4.43 -18.18 38.31
N GLU A 505 -5.10 -18.44 39.44
CA GLU A 505 -6.56 -18.64 39.45
C GLU A 505 -7.38 -17.38 39.10
N ARG A 506 -6.91 -16.19 39.50
CA ARG A 506 -7.60 -14.92 39.20
C ARG A 506 -7.38 -14.48 37.75
N VAL A 507 -6.16 -14.66 37.23
CA VAL A 507 -5.84 -14.40 35.82
C VAL A 507 -6.51 -15.43 34.93
N ASP A 508 -6.64 -16.69 35.35
CA ASP A 508 -7.34 -17.72 34.59
C ASP A 508 -8.86 -17.52 34.64
N ALA A 509 -9.41 -17.00 35.74
CA ALA A 509 -10.82 -16.59 35.82
C ALA A 509 -11.11 -15.34 34.97
N GLU A 510 -10.24 -14.33 34.95
CA GLU A 510 -10.37 -13.15 34.08
C GLU A 510 -10.07 -13.46 32.60
N LYS A 511 -9.11 -14.34 32.30
CA LYS A 511 -8.86 -14.88 30.95
C LYS A 511 -10.04 -15.69 30.44
N LYS A 512 -10.57 -16.60 31.27
CA LYS A 512 -11.76 -17.40 30.96
C LYS A 512 -12.97 -16.51 30.77
N ARG A 513 -13.17 -15.51 31.62
CA ARG A 513 -14.24 -14.53 31.47
C ARG A 513 -14.08 -13.63 30.24
N ALA A 514 -12.87 -13.19 29.90
CA ALA A 514 -12.61 -12.41 28.68
C ALA A 514 -12.74 -13.25 27.41
N LEU A 515 -12.38 -14.54 27.43
CA LEU A 515 -12.59 -15.48 26.32
C LEU A 515 -14.06 -15.88 26.16
N ASP A 516 -14.76 -16.11 27.26
CA ASP A 516 -16.18 -16.51 27.28
C ASP A 516 -17.13 -15.33 27.00
N GLU A 517 -16.79 -14.09 27.40
CA GLU A 517 -17.60 -12.89 27.14
C GLU A 517 -17.30 -12.24 25.77
N ALA A 518 -16.09 -12.42 25.19
CA ALA A 518 -15.71 -11.75 23.93
C ALA A 518 -15.70 -12.62 22.66
N TYR A 519 -15.56 -13.95 22.75
CA TYR A 519 -15.44 -14.83 21.56
C TYR A 519 -16.07 -16.23 21.74
N PRO A 520 -17.41 -16.36 21.84
CA PRO A 520 -18.04 -17.60 22.31
C PRO A 520 -18.07 -18.74 21.28
N TYR A 521 -17.93 -18.46 19.98
CA TYR A 521 -18.24 -19.43 18.92
C TYR A 521 -17.01 -20.09 18.27
N TRP A 522 -15.91 -19.35 18.13
CA TRP A 522 -14.77 -19.76 17.28
C TRP A 522 -13.72 -20.60 18.01
N SER A 523 -13.57 -20.44 19.33
CA SER A 523 -12.61 -21.22 20.12
C SER A 523 -13.04 -22.68 20.33
N ARG A 524 -14.34 -22.98 20.26
CA ARG A 524 -14.87 -24.33 20.51
C ARG A 524 -14.77 -25.23 19.27
N TRP A 525 -15.13 -24.71 18.09
CA TRP A 525 -15.06 -25.44 16.82
C TRP A 525 -13.62 -25.78 16.37
N VAL A 526 -12.67 -24.87 16.60
CA VAL A 526 -11.26 -25.09 16.25
C VAL A 526 -10.62 -26.14 17.17
N LYS A 527 -11.03 -26.19 18.44
CA LYS A 527 -10.58 -27.22 19.41
C LYS A 527 -11.13 -28.61 19.12
N GLU A 528 -12.33 -28.72 18.57
CA GLU A 528 -12.96 -30.01 18.26
C GLU A 528 -12.44 -30.64 16.96
N GLY A 529 -11.97 -29.83 15.99
CA GLY A 529 -11.46 -30.29 14.70
C GLY A 529 -9.94 -30.56 14.63
N TYR A 530 -9.14 -29.96 15.52
CA TYR A 530 -7.67 -30.09 15.56
C TYR A 530 -7.18 -30.17 17.01
N PRO A 531 -7.17 -31.36 17.63
CA PRO A 531 -7.00 -31.53 19.08
C PRO A 531 -5.54 -31.54 19.58
N GLU A 532 -4.53 -31.40 18.70
CA GLU A 532 -3.13 -31.36 19.12
C GLU A 532 -2.73 -29.95 19.60
N GLU A 533 -2.05 -29.90 20.75
CA GLU A 533 -1.78 -28.68 21.50
C GLU A 533 -0.98 -27.64 20.70
N GLY A 534 -1.51 -26.41 20.65
CA GLY A 534 -0.69 -25.22 20.44
C GLY A 534 -0.77 -24.56 19.07
N SER A 535 -1.96 -24.29 18.54
CA SER A 535 -2.31 -23.18 17.61
C SER A 535 -3.77 -23.40 17.13
N PHE A 536 -4.63 -22.42 16.80
CA PHE A 536 -4.57 -21.50 15.67
C PHE A 536 -5.70 -20.46 15.77
N ALA A 537 -5.43 -19.20 15.42
CA ALA A 537 -6.47 -18.32 14.89
C ALA A 537 -6.41 -18.36 13.36
N THR A 538 -7.47 -18.84 12.71
CA THR A 538 -7.61 -18.82 11.25
C THR A 538 -8.04 -17.43 10.79
N ILE A 539 -7.25 -16.80 9.94
CA ILE A 539 -7.54 -15.54 9.25
C ILE A 539 -7.88 -15.91 7.80
N SER A 540 -9.14 -16.21 7.52
CA SER A 540 -9.67 -16.44 6.17
C SER A 540 -10.13 -15.13 5.53
N ALA A 541 -10.40 -15.10 4.22
CA ALA A 541 -11.09 -13.96 3.60
C ALA A 541 -12.48 -13.65 4.23
N GLU A 542 -13.06 -14.63 4.93
CA GLU A 542 -14.26 -14.52 5.77
C GLU A 542 -14.08 -13.67 7.04
N ASP A 543 -12.86 -13.55 7.59
CA ASP A 543 -12.58 -12.96 8.93
C ASP A 543 -11.40 -11.99 8.98
N GLY A 544 -10.47 -12.08 8.03
CA GLY A 544 -9.13 -11.52 8.15
C GLY A 544 -9.04 -10.02 7.95
N LEU A 545 -9.96 -9.46 7.16
CA LEU A 545 -10.01 -8.01 6.94
C LEU A 545 -10.66 -7.27 8.13
N PHE A 546 -11.55 -7.94 8.88
CA PHE A 546 -12.18 -7.41 10.09
C PHE A 546 -11.18 -7.21 11.24
N ARG A 547 -10.14 -8.05 11.31
CA ARG A 547 -9.06 -7.87 12.29
C ARG A 547 -8.17 -6.67 11.95
N VAL A 548 -7.91 -6.37 10.68
CA VAL A 548 -7.16 -5.14 10.28
C VAL A 548 -7.95 -3.87 10.62
N THR A 549 -9.28 -3.89 10.52
CA THR A 549 -10.14 -2.78 10.98
C THR A 549 -10.18 -2.66 12.50
N SER A 550 -10.12 -3.78 13.24
CA SER A 550 -9.90 -3.75 14.70
C SER A 550 -8.51 -3.21 15.09
N MET A 551 -7.51 -3.44 14.24
CA MET A 551 -6.16 -2.84 14.32
C MET A 551 -6.24 -1.32 14.17
N VAL A 552 -7.01 -0.80 13.21
CA VAL A 552 -7.30 0.64 13.05
C VAL A 552 -7.98 1.19 14.30
N ARG A 553 -8.96 0.49 14.88
CA ARG A 553 -9.57 0.90 16.17
C ARG A 553 -8.55 0.95 17.30
N ARG A 554 -7.66 -0.05 17.45
CA ARG A 554 -6.64 -0.01 18.50
C ARG A 554 -5.66 1.15 18.26
N TRP A 555 -5.21 1.36 17.02
CA TRP A 555 -4.33 2.45 16.61
C TRP A 555 -4.96 3.85 16.73
N GLN A 556 -6.27 3.99 16.49
CA GLN A 556 -7.05 5.21 16.75
C GLN A 556 -6.93 5.64 18.22
N TYR A 557 -6.58 4.72 19.13
CA TYR A 557 -6.40 4.98 20.55
C TYR A 557 -4.94 4.85 21.05
N THR A 558 -3.98 4.37 20.24
CA THR A 558 -2.60 4.07 20.70
C THR A 558 -1.45 4.76 19.96
N SER A 559 -1.67 5.51 18.88
CA SER A 559 -0.53 6.16 18.19
C SER A 559 0.07 7.28 19.05
N HIS A 560 1.39 7.22 19.28
CA HIS A 560 2.12 8.15 20.17
C HIS A 560 2.10 9.61 19.69
N LYS A 561 1.72 9.86 18.42
CA LYS A 561 1.53 11.21 17.87
C LYS A 561 0.12 11.79 18.10
N LEU A 562 -0.86 10.99 18.53
CA LEU A 562 -2.26 11.40 18.78
C LEU A 562 -2.72 11.17 20.23
N GLN A 563 -1.87 10.62 21.10
CA GLN A 563 -2.17 10.48 22.52
C GLN A 563 -1.85 11.76 23.30
N LEU A 564 -2.62 12.81 23.08
CA LEU A 564 -2.75 13.87 24.07
C LEU A 564 -4.23 14.04 24.38
N LEU A 565 -4.78 13.03 25.09
CA LEU A 565 -5.92 13.30 25.97
C LEU A 565 -5.59 14.56 26.77
N PRO A 566 -6.52 15.49 27.01
CA PRO A 566 -6.24 16.54 27.98
C PRO A 566 -5.91 15.83 29.30
N PRO A 567 -4.67 15.97 29.80
CA PRO A 567 -4.27 15.23 30.99
C PRO A 567 -5.14 15.66 32.16
N ASP A 568 -5.46 14.74 33.07
CA ASP A 568 -6.10 15.14 34.32
C ASP A 568 -5.15 16.05 35.09
N VAL A 569 -5.69 16.91 35.95
CA VAL A 569 -4.88 17.85 36.72
C VAL A 569 -5.05 17.52 38.19
N VAL A 570 -3.94 17.28 38.87
CA VAL A 570 -3.90 17.10 40.33
C VAL A 570 -3.05 18.21 40.93
N LEU A 571 -3.59 18.84 41.96
CA LEU A 571 -2.87 19.82 42.76
C LEU A 571 -2.26 19.15 43.97
N GLN A 572 -1.01 19.48 44.29
CA GLN A 572 -0.38 19.09 45.55
C GLN A 572 0.13 20.32 46.30
N ARG A 573 0.12 20.27 47.63
CA ARG A 573 0.79 21.26 48.48
C ARG A 573 1.67 20.53 49.47
N LEU A 574 2.96 20.83 49.44
CA LEU A 574 3.98 20.18 50.23
C LEU A 574 4.78 21.25 50.98
N ALA A 575 5.35 20.89 52.14
CA ALA A 575 6.27 21.76 52.85
C ALA A 575 7.60 21.88 52.09
N ALA A 576 8.34 22.98 52.29
CA ALA A 576 9.67 23.16 51.68
C ALA A 576 10.61 21.98 52.01
N GLY A 577 11.41 21.52 51.04
CA GLY A 577 12.31 20.38 51.21
C GLY A 577 11.65 19.00 51.07
N ARG A 578 10.42 18.93 50.55
CA ARG A 578 9.65 17.69 50.29
C ARG A 578 9.38 17.46 48.80
N GLU A 579 10.28 17.90 47.93
CA GLU A 579 10.17 17.77 46.47
C GLU A 579 10.09 16.29 46.04
N GLY A 580 10.71 15.39 46.82
CA GLY A 580 10.65 13.94 46.59
C GLY A 580 9.27 13.29 46.81
N ASP A 581 8.34 13.99 47.47
CA ASP A 581 6.98 13.49 47.71
C ASP A 581 5.99 13.91 46.60
N LEU A 582 6.47 14.62 45.59
CA LEU A 582 5.71 14.86 44.38
C LEU A 582 5.30 13.53 43.75
N ARG A 583 4.02 13.43 43.37
CA ARG A 583 3.48 12.21 42.79
C ARG A 583 4.36 11.75 41.62
N ALA A 584 4.94 10.56 41.75
CA ALA A 584 5.94 10.02 40.84
C ALA A 584 5.36 9.19 39.69
N GLN A 585 4.04 8.98 39.68
CA GLN A 585 3.35 8.19 38.65
C GLN A 585 1.89 8.61 38.48
N GLY A 586 1.40 8.56 37.23
CA GLY A 586 -0.01 8.74 36.89
C GLY A 586 -0.20 8.73 35.38
N ARG A 587 -1.26 8.10 34.88
CA ARG A 587 -1.51 8.03 33.43
C ARG A 587 -2.25 9.28 32.95
N GLY A 588 -1.68 9.99 31.99
CA GLY A 588 -2.25 11.19 31.38
C GLY A 588 -2.52 12.25 32.43
N LEU A 589 -1.48 12.65 33.17
CA LEU A 589 -1.62 13.45 34.39
C LEU A 589 -0.65 14.62 34.40
N ILE A 590 -1.15 15.81 34.73
CA ILE A 590 -0.35 16.97 35.15
C ILE A 590 -0.47 17.09 36.67
N VAL A 591 0.68 17.07 37.34
CA VAL A 591 0.82 17.37 38.75
C VAL A 591 1.35 18.80 38.85
N VAL A 592 0.54 19.71 39.38
CA VAL A 592 0.96 21.07 39.71
C VAL A 592 1.05 21.17 41.23
N ALA A 593 2.22 21.49 41.74
CA ALA A 593 2.48 21.44 43.17
C ALA A 593 3.12 22.73 43.69
N SER A 594 2.69 23.18 44.86
CA SER A 594 3.42 24.19 45.63
C SER A 594 4.26 23.46 46.67
N VAL A 595 5.58 23.51 46.56
CA VAL A 595 6.52 22.95 47.54
C VAL A 595 7.16 24.14 48.28
N GLY A 596 6.72 24.40 49.50
CA GLY A 596 6.94 25.70 50.12
C GLY A 596 6.31 26.81 49.27
N ASP A 597 7.12 27.81 48.92
CA ASP A 597 6.73 28.93 48.04
C ASP A 597 7.12 28.71 46.57
N VAL A 598 7.65 27.55 46.19
CA VAL A 598 8.10 27.25 44.82
C VAL A 598 7.06 26.40 44.10
N LEU A 599 6.68 26.81 42.88
CA LEU A 599 5.81 26.02 42.01
C LEU A 599 6.60 24.94 41.26
N HIS A 600 6.14 23.70 41.35
CA HIS A 600 6.64 22.55 40.61
C HIS A 600 5.56 22.03 39.65
N CYS A 601 6.01 21.56 38.48
CA CYS A 601 5.14 20.92 37.50
C CYS A 601 5.76 19.62 37.01
N ARG A 602 5.00 18.54 37.11
CA ARG A 602 5.35 17.23 36.55
C ARG A 602 4.25 16.72 35.64
N VAL A 603 4.62 16.21 34.46
CA VAL A 603 3.68 15.71 33.47
C VAL A 603 4.02 14.28 33.09
N PHE A 604 2.97 13.47 33.00
CA PHE A 604 3.04 12.08 32.59
C PHE A 604 2.20 11.87 31.34
N ASP A 605 2.70 11.06 30.41
CA ASP A 605 1.96 10.64 29.23
C ASP A 605 0.85 9.64 29.59
N VAL A 606 0.07 9.21 28.59
CA VAL A 606 -1.06 8.29 28.82
C VAL A 606 -0.64 6.87 29.21
N ASN A 607 0.64 6.50 29.01
CA ASN A 607 1.21 5.23 29.47
C ASN A 607 1.69 5.33 30.92
N GLY A 608 1.91 6.54 31.41
CA GLY A 608 2.37 6.86 32.75
C GLY A 608 3.85 7.23 32.82
N ASP A 609 4.50 7.39 31.66
CA ASP A 609 5.90 7.77 31.57
C ASP A 609 6.06 9.27 31.84
N GLN A 610 7.05 9.63 32.67
CA GLN A 610 7.35 11.02 33.00
C GLN A 610 7.98 11.71 31.79
N ILE A 611 7.27 12.68 31.20
CA ILE A 611 7.73 13.42 30.02
C ILE A 611 8.29 14.80 30.36
N PHE A 612 7.95 15.32 31.54
CA PHE A 612 8.34 16.67 31.95
C PHE A 612 8.34 16.80 33.48
N ASP A 613 9.36 17.45 34.05
CA ASP A 613 9.51 17.68 35.50
C ASP A 613 10.44 18.88 35.76
N THR A 614 9.90 19.99 36.29
CA THR A 614 10.67 21.22 36.53
C THR A 614 10.01 22.10 37.60
N SER A 615 10.73 23.13 38.06
CA SER A 615 10.19 24.17 38.95
C SER A 615 10.19 25.56 38.31
N GLU A 616 9.51 26.52 38.95
CA GLU A 616 9.50 27.92 38.52
C GLU A 616 10.90 28.57 38.49
N ASP A 617 11.84 28.08 39.30
CA ASP A 617 13.22 28.60 39.35
C ASP A 617 13.98 28.38 38.02
N ASP A 618 13.60 27.34 37.27
CA ASP A 618 14.18 26.98 35.99
C ASP A 618 13.57 27.77 34.81
N VAL A 619 12.47 28.50 35.03
CA VAL A 619 11.70 29.18 33.99
C VAL A 619 11.99 30.69 33.94
N ARG A 620 12.78 31.13 32.96
CA ARG A 620 13.11 32.57 32.78
C ARG A 620 12.00 33.34 32.05
N GLY A 621 11.58 34.48 32.62
CA GLY A 621 10.76 35.49 31.92
C GLY A 621 9.24 35.25 31.92
N LYS A 622 8.70 34.43 32.83
CA LYS A 622 7.27 34.09 32.94
C LYS A 622 6.62 34.44 34.29
N SER A 623 7.25 35.34 35.05
CA SER A 623 6.86 35.67 36.44
C SER A 623 5.39 36.09 36.62
N PRO A 624 4.76 36.90 35.74
CA PRO A 624 3.35 37.27 35.92
C PRO A 624 2.37 36.10 35.83
N GLN A 625 2.62 35.13 34.95
CA GLN A 625 1.79 33.94 34.78
C GLN A 625 2.01 32.94 35.94
N ILE A 626 3.25 32.80 36.39
CA ILE A 626 3.60 31.99 37.58
C ILE A 626 2.86 32.52 38.82
N GLU A 627 2.89 33.83 39.05
CA GLU A 627 2.16 34.46 40.17
C GLU A 627 0.64 34.31 40.04
N ALA A 628 0.08 34.42 38.83
CA ALA A 628 -1.34 34.19 38.59
C ALA A 628 -1.74 32.74 38.91
N LEU A 629 -0.92 31.77 38.50
CA LEU A 629 -1.13 30.35 38.78
C LEU A 629 -1.01 30.06 40.29
N LYS A 630 0.03 30.55 40.97
CA LYS A 630 0.22 30.41 42.43
C LYS A 630 -0.93 31.00 43.23
N LYS A 631 -1.40 32.19 42.87
CA LYS A 631 -2.57 32.82 43.50
C LYS A 631 -3.80 31.94 43.36
N ARG A 632 -4.06 31.42 42.16
CA ARG A 632 -5.23 30.57 41.90
C ARG A 632 -5.14 29.21 42.59
N LEU A 633 -3.95 28.62 42.71
CA LEU A 633 -3.68 27.43 43.52
C LEU A 633 -3.89 27.68 45.01
N LYS A 634 -3.62 28.89 45.49
CA LYS A 634 -3.89 29.31 46.87
C LYS A 634 -5.39 29.32 47.17
N ASP A 635 -6.19 29.80 46.21
CA ASP A 635 -7.64 29.95 46.30
C ASP A 635 -8.42 28.63 46.18
N TYR A 636 -7.83 27.56 45.62
CA TYR A 636 -8.53 26.27 45.51
C TYR A 636 -8.63 25.51 46.84
N GLY A 637 -7.67 25.63 47.76
CA GLY A 637 -7.67 24.84 49.01
C GLY A 637 -7.41 23.34 48.79
N PRO A 638 -7.02 22.58 49.85
CA PRO A 638 -6.55 21.20 49.70
C PRO A 638 -7.64 20.19 49.30
N ASP A 639 -8.92 20.47 49.61
CA ASP A 639 -10.03 19.52 49.46
C ASP A 639 -11.00 19.88 48.32
N ARG A 640 -10.75 20.95 47.57
CA ARG A 640 -11.64 21.36 46.49
C ARG A 640 -11.43 20.47 45.27
N ARG A 641 -12.53 19.86 44.83
CA ARG A 641 -12.59 19.16 43.55
C ARG A 641 -12.54 20.16 42.41
N LEU A 642 -11.52 20.06 41.54
CA LEU A 642 -11.40 20.90 40.35
C LEU A 642 -12.55 20.63 39.38
N THR A 643 -13.16 21.70 38.85
CA THR A 643 -14.09 21.60 37.72
C THR A 643 -13.32 21.42 36.42
N GLU A 644 -13.96 20.93 35.35
CA GLU A 644 -13.28 20.81 34.05
C GLU A 644 -12.86 22.16 33.46
N ALA A 645 -13.56 23.26 33.80
CA ALA A 645 -13.12 24.62 33.46
C ALA A 645 -11.84 25.02 34.21
N ASP A 646 -11.73 24.66 35.49
CA ASP A 646 -10.52 24.90 36.28
C ASP A 646 -9.34 24.09 35.73
N LYS A 647 -9.55 22.81 35.41
CA LYS A 647 -8.53 21.95 34.83
C LYS A 647 -8.11 22.42 33.43
N GLY A 648 -9.06 22.85 32.60
CA GLY A 648 -8.79 23.42 31.28
C GLY A 648 -7.86 24.62 31.36
N TRP A 649 -8.19 25.59 32.21
CA TRP A 649 -7.36 26.78 32.40
C TRP A 649 -5.97 26.45 32.95
N ILE A 650 -5.86 25.52 33.91
CA ILE A 650 -4.56 25.10 34.47
C ILE A 650 -3.69 24.45 33.38
N ARG A 651 -4.26 23.61 32.51
CA ARG A 651 -3.52 23.00 31.39
C ARG A 651 -2.93 24.07 30.46
N ASP A 652 -3.72 25.08 30.12
CA ASP A 652 -3.31 26.16 29.21
C ASP A 652 -2.20 27.03 29.82
N GLU A 653 -2.33 27.40 31.10
CA GLU A 653 -1.29 28.17 31.81
C GLU A 653 -0.01 27.37 32.04
N VAL A 654 -0.14 26.10 32.43
CA VAL A 654 1.02 25.21 32.58
C VAL A 654 1.74 25.09 31.24
N ALA A 655 1.05 24.89 30.13
CA ALA A 655 1.66 24.83 28.80
C ALA A 655 2.32 26.16 28.38
N ALA A 656 1.81 27.30 28.85
CA ALA A 656 2.35 28.63 28.54
C ALA A 656 3.58 29.03 29.39
N ILE A 657 3.64 28.57 30.65
CA ILE A 657 4.71 28.81 31.62
C ILE A 657 5.84 27.80 31.41
N PHE A 658 5.47 26.53 31.38
CA PHE A 658 6.34 25.38 31.24
C PHE A 658 6.15 24.83 29.83
N PRO A 659 6.92 25.29 28.83
CA PRO A 659 6.74 24.87 27.45
C PRO A 659 7.02 23.36 27.32
N ILE A 660 5.97 22.57 27.49
CA ILE A 660 5.98 21.15 27.21
C ILE A 660 5.93 21.07 25.68
N GLY A 661 6.88 20.39 25.05
CA GLY A 661 6.90 20.21 23.58
C GLY A 661 5.68 19.45 23.01
N ALA A 662 4.66 19.20 23.82
CA ALA A 662 3.43 18.48 23.51
C ALA A 662 2.27 19.48 23.29
N LYS A 663 1.64 19.45 22.11
CA LYS A 663 0.39 20.19 21.83
C LYS A 663 -0.80 19.44 22.43
N PHE A 664 -1.25 19.78 23.64
CA PHE A 664 -2.49 19.21 24.19
C PHE A 664 -3.66 19.53 23.25
N THR A 665 -4.42 18.50 22.82
CA THR A 665 -5.62 18.72 22.00
C THR A 665 -6.81 18.96 22.92
N SER A 666 -7.57 20.03 22.68
CA SER A 666 -8.82 20.27 23.43
C SER A 666 -9.82 19.15 23.16
N GLU A 667 -10.83 18.96 24.02
CA GLU A 667 -11.90 17.97 23.78
C GLU A 667 -12.63 18.23 22.44
N ALA A 668 -12.79 19.51 22.08
CA ALA A 668 -13.38 19.92 20.81
C ALA A 668 -12.45 19.65 19.62
N ASP A 669 -11.13 19.86 19.77
CA ASP A 669 -10.14 19.46 18.75
C ASP A 669 -10.01 17.95 18.66
N ARG A 670 -10.16 17.23 19.77
CA ARG A 670 -10.23 15.76 19.82
C ARG A 670 -11.50 15.26 19.16
N ALA A 671 -12.63 15.94 19.33
CA ALA A 671 -13.86 15.63 18.63
C ALA A 671 -13.75 15.95 17.14
N ARG A 672 -13.14 17.08 16.75
CA ARG A 672 -12.86 17.44 15.36
C ARG A 672 -11.84 16.51 14.69
N GLU A 673 -10.78 16.11 15.40
CA GLU A 673 -9.79 15.14 14.95
C GLU A 673 -10.42 13.75 14.87
N ARG A 674 -11.13 13.27 15.92
CA ARG A 674 -11.91 12.03 15.84
C ARG A 674 -12.88 12.05 14.67
N MET A 675 -13.66 13.13 14.49
CA MET A 675 -14.52 13.31 13.32
C MET A 675 -13.70 13.29 12.01
N ARG A 676 -12.51 13.90 11.97
CA ARG A 676 -11.58 13.86 10.83
C ARG A 676 -11.08 12.45 10.53
N TRP A 677 -10.89 11.60 11.54
CA TRP A 677 -10.52 10.19 11.40
C TRP A 677 -11.74 9.27 11.16
N ASP A 678 -12.92 9.66 11.65
CA ASP A 678 -14.23 9.06 11.42
C ASP A 678 -14.73 9.37 9.99
N ARG A 679 -14.17 10.38 9.31
CA ARG A 679 -14.37 10.63 7.86
C ARG A 679 -13.98 9.44 6.99
N TYR A 680 -13.15 8.51 7.48
CA TYR A 680 -12.67 7.35 6.73
C TYR A 680 -13.58 6.11 6.83
N ARG A 681 -14.88 6.35 7.05
CA ARG A 681 -15.92 5.39 7.46
C ARG A 681 -15.71 4.96 8.90
N THR A 682 -16.64 5.37 9.77
CA THR A 682 -16.96 4.50 10.90
C THR A 682 -17.48 3.21 10.30
N VAL A 683 -17.04 2.03 10.78
CA VAL A 683 -17.93 0.88 10.65
C VAL A 683 -19.14 1.23 11.51
N PRO A 684 -20.31 1.53 10.94
CA PRO A 684 -21.41 1.97 11.75
C PRO A 684 -22.09 0.75 12.37
N PRO A 685 -22.35 0.75 13.68
CA PRO A 685 -23.51 0.03 14.19
C PRO A 685 -24.77 0.86 13.85
N PRO A 686 -25.80 0.33 13.17
CA PRO A 686 -25.98 -1.01 12.59
C PRO A 686 -25.87 -1.03 11.05
N LEU A 687 -25.21 -2.07 10.50
CA LEU A 687 -25.16 -2.37 9.07
C LEU A 687 -26.54 -2.74 8.50
N ASP A 688 -26.98 -2.03 7.46
CA ASP A 688 -28.05 -2.49 6.58
C ASP A 688 -27.48 -3.30 5.41
N LEU A 689 -26.82 -4.41 5.76
CA LEU A 689 -26.69 -5.63 4.96
C LEU A 689 -26.96 -6.88 5.83
N GLY A 690 -27.63 -6.70 6.98
CA GLY A 690 -27.59 -7.65 8.08
C GLY A 690 -26.48 -7.29 9.07
N ASP A 691 -26.83 -7.39 10.34
CA ASP A 691 -26.14 -6.99 11.55
C ASP A 691 -24.61 -7.29 11.55
N GLU A 692 -23.75 -6.33 11.93
CA GLU A 692 -22.30 -6.56 12.10
C GLU A 692 -22.04 -7.68 13.10
N ARG A 693 -22.91 -7.77 14.10
CA ARG A 693 -22.92 -8.85 15.08
C ARG A 693 -23.23 -10.18 14.41
N ALA A 694 -24.10 -10.21 13.40
CA ALA A 694 -24.35 -11.39 12.58
C ALA A 694 -23.14 -11.76 11.72
N ILE A 695 -22.35 -10.83 11.17
CA ILE A 695 -21.12 -11.17 10.44
C ILE A 695 -20.04 -11.72 11.40
N ILE A 696 -19.84 -11.06 12.54
CA ILE A 696 -18.90 -11.49 13.60
C ILE A 696 -19.33 -12.83 14.23
N GLU A 697 -20.63 -13.08 14.36
CA GLU A 697 -21.24 -14.34 14.83
C GLU A 697 -21.46 -15.37 13.70
N GLY A 698 -21.05 -15.09 12.45
CA GLY A 698 -21.07 -16.04 11.33
C GLY A 698 -22.42 -16.27 10.63
N LYS A 699 -23.42 -15.42 10.83
CA LYS A 699 -24.78 -15.48 10.25
C LYS A 699 -24.93 -14.83 8.84
N ASP A 700 -24.09 -13.86 8.46
CA ASP A 700 -24.17 -13.14 7.15
C ASP A 700 -22.86 -13.13 6.32
N LYS A 701 -21.85 -13.92 6.73
CA LYS A 701 -20.54 -14.02 6.04
C LYS A 701 -20.67 -14.40 4.55
N ASP A 702 -21.65 -15.24 4.23
CA ASP A 702 -21.91 -15.76 2.88
C ASP A 702 -22.25 -14.65 1.87
N ARG A 703 -22.88 -13.56 2.34
CA ARG A 703 -23.19 -12.39 1.51
C ARG A 703 -21.92 -11.62 1.14
N VAL A 704 -21.00 -11.44 2.09
CA VAL A 704 -19.70 -10.77 1.86
C VAL A 704 -18.81 -11.62 0.95
N ILE A 705 -18.83 -12.94 1.12
CA ILE A 705 -18.08 -13.88 0.29
C ILE A 705 -18.58 -13.88 -1.16
N LYS A 706 -19.89 -14.02 -1.37
CA LYS A 706 -20.48 -13.99 -2.72
C LYS A 706 -20.23 -12.63 -3.39
N ALA A 707 -20.37 -11.53 -2.64
CA ALA A 707 -20.06 -10.19 -3.14
C ALA A 707 -18.58 -10.01 -3.54
N ASN A 708 -17.65 -10.85 -3.09
CA ASN A 708 -16.23 -10.80 -3.44
C ASN A 708 -15.83 -11.72 -4.62
N LEU A 709 -16.77 -12.51 -5.16
CA LEU A 709 -16.57 -13.38 -6.33
C LEU A 709 -16.97 -12.67 -7.63
N GLY A 710 -16.50 -11.43 -7.78
CA GLY A 710 -16.76 -10.59 -8.94
C GLY A 710 -15.74 -9.47 -9.05
N TYR A 711 -15.92 -8.59 -10.03
CA TYR A 711 -15.10 -7.40 -10.21
C TYR A 711 -15.96 -6.14 -10.23
N ARG A 712 -15.49 -5.11 -9.54
CA ARG A 712 -16.15 -3.81 -9.52
C ARG A 712 -16.08 -3.15 -10.90
N ALA A 713 -17.21 -2.63 -11.35
CA ALA A 713 -17.30 -1.74 -12.49
C ALA A 713 -17.32 -0.29 -11.97
N ARG A 714 -16.34 0.49 -12.41
CA ARG A 714 -16.13 1.88 -12.00
C ARG A 714 -16.47 2.85 -13.13
N PRO A 715 -16.76 4.13 -12.84
CA PRO A 715 -16.89 5.17 -13.86
C PRO A 715 -15.68 5.24 -14.79
N HIS A 716 -15.92 5.60 -16.05
CA HIS A 716 -14.90 5.61 -17.11
C HIS A 716 -14.28 7.00 -17.38
N ASP A 717 -14.56 8.00 -16.54
CA ASP A 717 -13.90 9.30 -16.64
C ASP A 717 -12.36 9.15 -16.62
N GLY A 718 -11.68 9.72 -17.62
CA GLY A 718 -10.22 9.58 -17.80
C GLY A 718 -9.72 8.18 -18.23
N VAL A 719 -10.59 7.27 -18.68
CA VAL A 719 -10.22 5.88 -19.04
C VAL A 719 -9.14 5.80 -20.14
N TRP A 720 -9.06 6.81 -21.02
CA TRP A 720 -8.05 6.89 -22.07
C TRP A 720 -6.61 6.87 -21.52
N ALA A 721 -6.41 7.32 -20.27
CA ALA A 721 -5.11 7.41 -19.61
C ALA A 721 -4.80 6.20 -18.72
N THR A 722 -5.56 5.11 -18.85
CA THR A 722 -5.42 3.90 -18.02
C THR A 722 -5.01 2.61 -18.75
N PRO A 723 -4.36 2.64 -19.94
CA PRO A 723 -3.90 1.40 -20.55
C PRO A 723 -2.77 0.76 -19.72
N PRO A 724 -2.57 -0.57 -19.82
CA PRO A 724 -3.42 -1.53 -20.54
C PRO A 724 -4.76 -1.80 -19.84
N TYR A 725 -5.75 -2.26 -20.61
CA TYR A 725 -7.13 -2.45 -20.17
C TYR A 725 -7.41 -3.85 -19.61
N LEU A 726 -8.58 -3.99 -18.96
CA LEU A 726 -8.95 -5.03 -17.98
C LEU A 726 -8.20 -4.91 -16.65
N HIS A 727 -8.78 -5.50 -15.60
CA HIS A 727 -8.20 -5.49 -14.25
C HIS A 727 -6.79 -6.08 -14.21
N ASN A 728 -6.48 -7.00 -15.13
CA ASN A 728 -5.18 -7.64 -15.28
C ASN A 728 -4.34 -7.05 -16.42
N GLY A 729 -4.74 -5.95 -17.07
CA GLY A 729 -3.95 -5.32 -18.14
C GLY A 729 -3.72 -6.19 -19.39
N SER A 730 -4.57 -7.21 -19.61
CA SER A 730 -4.41 -8.19 -20.68
C SER A 730 -4.95 -7.74 -22.05
N VAL A 731 -5.48 -6.51 -22.15
CA VAL A 731 -5.94 -5.91 -23.42
C VAL A 731 -5.17 -4.62 -23.70
N PRO A 732 -4.48 -4.50 -24.86
CA PRO A 732 -3.49 -3.44 -25.06
C PRO A 732 -4.08 -2.05 -25.30
N ASN A 733 -5.28 -1.97 -25.88
CA ASN A 733 -5.89 -0.71 -26.29
C ASN A 733 -7.42 -0.76 -26.23
N LEU A 734 -8.05 0.41 -26.24
CA LEU A 734 -9.49 0.56 -26.08
C LEU A 734 -10.28 -0.04 -27.24
N TYR A 735 -9.74 0.06 -28.47
CA TYR A 735 -10.36 -0.59 -29.63
C TYR A 735 -10.50 -2.11 -29.40
N GLN A 736 -9.47 -2.78 -28.87
CA GLN A 736 -9.52 -4.21 -28.60
C GLN A 736 -10.44 -4.59 -27.43
N MET A 737 -10.75 -3.66 -26.52
CA MET A 737 -11.80 -3.89 -25.52
C MET A 737 -13.17 -4.09 -26.17
N LEU A 738 -13.40 -3.43 -27.32
CA LEU A 738 -14.67 -3.41 -28.03
C LEU A 738 -14.81 -4.48 -29.12
N VAL A 739 -13.79 -5.32 -29.32
CA VAL A 739 -13.90 -6.52 -30.16
C VAL A 739 -14.17 -7.76 -29.29
N PRO A 740 -14.82 -8.80 -29.83
CA PRO A 740 -14.94 -10.10 -29.18
C PRO A 740 -13.58 -10.63 -28.71
N ALA A 741 -13.54 -11.31 -27.56
CA ALA A 741 -12.27 -11.72 -26.96
C ALA A 741 -11.48 -12.72 -27.81
N SER A 742 -12.15 -13.44 -28.71
CA SER A 742 -11.52 -14.31 -29.71
C SER A 742 -10.66 -13.55 -30.73
N ARG A 743 -10.92 -12.25 -30.96
CA ARG A 743 -10.16 -11.38 -31.88
C ARG A 743 -9.10 -10.53 -31.19
N ARG A 744 -9.02 -10.55 -29.84
CA ARG A 744 -8.02 -9.78 -29.08
C ARG A 744 -6.63 -10.41 -29.21
N SER A 745 -5.60 -9.57 -29.18
CA SER A 745 -4.19 -9.99 -29.23
C SER A 745 -3.88 -10.98 -28.11
N LYS A 746 -3.32 -12.14 -28.46
CA LYS A 746 -2.92 -13.15 -27.46
C LYS A 746 -1.55 -12.89 -26.84
N LYS A 747 -0.68 -12.20 -27.59
CA LYS A 747 0.67 -11.79 -27.17
C LYS A 747 0.95 -10.39 -27.66
N PHE A 748 1.53 -9.56 -26.80
CA PHE A 748 1.93 -8.18 -27.12
C PHE A 748 3.00 -7.68 -26.13
N TYR A 749 3.77 -6.67 -26.51
CA TYR A 749 4.84 -6.15 -25.65
C TYR A 749 4.38 -4.94 -24.82
N LEU A 750 4.83 -4.89 -23.58
CA LEU A 750 4.65 -3.81 -22.61
C LEU A 750 5.98 -3.14 -22.27
N GLY A 751 5.89 -1.90 -21.76
CA GLY A 751 7.03 -1.08 -21.35
C GLY A 751 7.23 0.18 -22.18
N SER A 752 6.52 0.34 -23.29
CA SER A 752 6.43 1.63 -23.97
C SER A 752 5.45 2.54 -23.23
N ALA A 753 5.83 3.79 -23.02
CA ALA A 753 4.90 4.84 -22.58
C ALA A 753 4.31 5.61 -23.77
N ARG A 754 4.66 5.27 -25.01
CA ARG A 754 4.19 5.99 -26.20
C ARG A 754 2.74 5.69 -26.49
N LEU A 755 1.95 6.74 -26.67
CA LEU A 755 0.52 6.67 -26.96
C LEU A 755 0.29 6.22 -28.40
N ASP A 756 -0.45 5.13 -28.58
CA ASP A 756 -1.21 4.87 -29.80
C ASP A 756 -2.51 5.68 -29.71
N SER A 757 -2.50 6.90 -30.24
CA SER A 757 -3.64 7.82 -30.18
C SER A 757 -4.83 7.35 -31.04
N LYS A 758 -4.58 6.48 -32.02
CA LYS A 758 -5.62 5.92 -32.88
C LYS A 758 -6.43 4.89 -32.10
N HIS A 759 -5.80 3.83 -31.60
CA HIS A 759 -6.52 2.76 -30.90
C HIS A 759 -6.73 3.04 -29.40
N VAL A 760 -6.11 4.10 -28.89
CA VAL A 760 -6.10 4.53 -27.48
C VAL A 760 -5.49 3.46 -26.58
N GLY A 761 -4.17 3.48 -26.46
CA GLY A 761 -3.38 2.56 -25.64
C GLY A 761 -1.90 2.87 -25.75
N TYR A 762 -1.03 1.97 -25.29
CA TYR A 762 0.42 2.09 -25.53
C TYR A 762 0.84 1.34 -26.81
N GLU A 763 1.91 1.80 -27.45
CA GLU A 763 2.59 1.05 -28.51
C GLU A 763 3.04 -0.33 -27.98
N THR A 764 2.73 -1.39 -28.73
CA THR A 764 2.94 -2.79 -28.30
C THR A 764 4.03 -3.54 -29.06
N THR A 765 4.88 -2.80 -29.79
CA THR A 765 6.00 -3.36 -30.55
C THR A 765 7.13 -3.82 -29.64
N GLN A 766 7.82 -4.90 -30.01
CA GLN A 766 8.99 -5.38 -29.30
C GLN A 766 10.12 -4.36 -29.30
N PHE A 767 10.81 -4.21 -28.16
CA PHE A 767 12.08 -3.50 -28.04
C PHE A 767 12.97 -4.20 -26.98
N PRO A 768 14.29 -3.94 -26.92
CA PRO A 768 15.17 -4.53 -25.92
C PRO A 768 14.72 -4.23 -24.48
N GLY A 769 14.53 -5.27 -23.66
CA GLY A 769 14.01 -5.17 -22.30
C GLY A 769 12.49 -4.97 -22.20
N ALA A 770 11.73 -5.07 -23.30
CA ALA A 770 10.27 -5.05 -23.26
C ALA A 770 9.71 -6.33 -22.63
N PHE A 771 8.60 -6.20 -21.91
CA PHE A 771 7.93 -7.34 -21.27
C PHE A 771 6.91 -7.96 -22.23
N LEU A 772 6.98 -9.26 -22.48
CA LEU A 772 6.00 -9.97 -23.30
C LEU A 772 4.78 -10.36 -22.44
N MET A 773 3.65 -9.68 -22.65
CA MET A 773 2.38 -10.12 -22.10
C MET A 773 1.89 -11.34 -22.90
N ASP A 774 1.68 -12.46 -22.22
CA ASP A 774 1.09 -13.68 -22.78
C ASP A 774 -0.23 -14.00 -22.07
N THR A 775 -1.33 -13.84 -22.80
CA THR A 775 -2.70 -13.99 -22.27
C THR A 775 -3.14 -15.44 -22.09
N THR A 776 -2.28 -16.39 -22.47
CA THR A 776 -2.54 -17.83 -22.26
C THR A 776 -2.08 -18.33 -20.89
N LEU A 777 -1.34 -17.50 -20.14
CA LEU A 777 -0.87 -17.81 -18.79
C LEU A 777 -1.96 -17.54 -17.74
N PRO A 778 -1.94 -18.27 -16.59
CA PRO A 778 -2.83 -17.99 -15.46
C PRO A 778 -2.74 -16.52 -15.02
N GLY A 779 -3.87 -15.89 -14.69
CA GLY A 779 -3.91 -14.47 -14.30
C GLY A 779 -3.81 -13.48 -15.45
N ASN A 780 -3.49 -13.91 -16.67
CA ASN A 780 -3.33 -13.05 -17.84
C ASN A 780 -4.48 -13.19 -18.86
N SER A 781 -5.55 -13.93 -18.56
CA SER A 781 -6.62 -14.16 -19.52
C SER A 781 -7.24 -12.83 -19.99
N ASN A 782 -7.34 -12.68 -21.31
CA ASN A 782 -7.99 -11.54 -21.97
C ASN A 782 -9.44 -11.82 -22.39
N ALA A 783 -10.02 -12.88 -21.82
CA ALA A 783 -11.41 -13.25 -22.02
C ALA A 783 -12.38 -12.31 -21.27
N GLY A 784 -13.67 -12.53 -21.46
CA GLY A 784 -14.71 -11.78 -20.75
C GLY A 784 -14.99 -10.42 -21.35
N HIS A 785 -15.95 -9.72 -20.73
CA HIS A 785 -16.47 -8.46 -21.23
C HIS A 785 -17.03 -8.60 -22.66
N GLU A 786 -17.65 -9.76 -22.94
CA GLU A 786 -18.13 -10.17 -24.26
C GLU A 786 -19.50 -9.56 -24.61
N PHE A 787 -19.75 -9.35 -25.90
CA PHE A 787 -20.98 -8.81 -26.47
C PHE A 787 -21.95 -9.95 -26.84
N ARG A 788 -22.69 -10.49 -25.86
CA ARG A 788 -23.72 -11.50 -26.12
C ARG A 788 -24.93 -11.28 -25.22
N ASN A 789 -26.04 -10.85 -25.81
CA ASN A 789 -27.36 -10.58 -25.21
C ASN A 789 -27.64 -11.34 -23.89
N LEU A 790 -27.51 -10.63 -22.77
CA LEU A 790 -28.31 -10.87 -21.58
C LEU A 790 -29.55 -9.99 -21.65
N THR A 791 -30.73 -10.53 -21.32
CA THR A 791 -31.92 -9.69 -21.09
C THR A 791 -31.85 -9.06 -19.70
N LEU A 792 -32.58 -7.96 -19.48
CA LEU A 792 -32.68 -7.31 -18.17
C LEU A 792 -33.07 -8.30 -17.06
N GLU A 793 -34.02 -9.18 -17.37
CA GLU A 793 -34.50 -10.26 -16.49
C GLU A 793 -33.40 -11.23 -16.07
N GLU A 794 -32.44 -11.62 -16.93
CA GLU A 794 -31.38 -12.57 -16.51
C GLU A 794 -30.35 -11.96 -15.54
N LEU A 795 -30.22 -10.63 -15.51
CA LEU A 795 -29.37 -9.87 -14.56
C LEU A 795 -30.16 -9.41 -13.31
N GLU A 796 -31.48 -9.30 -13.42
CA GLU A 796 -32.40 -8.93 -12.33
C GLU A 796 -33.00 -10.15 -11.61
N GLU A 797 -33.05 -11.33 -12.23
CA GLU A 797 -33.36 -12.62 -11.58
C GLU A 797 -32.23 -13.08 -10.65
N THR A 798 -31.05 -12.45 -10.75
CA THR A 798 -30.03 -12.47 -9.69
C THR A 798 -30.31 -11.48 -8.55
N GLU A 799 -31.50 -10.88 -8.47
CA GLU A 799 -32.01 -10.39 -7.20
C GLU A 799 -32.24 -11.59 -6.27
N TRP A 800 -31.35 -11.68 -5.29
CA TRP A 800 -31.56 -12.52 -4.13
C TRP A 800 -32.84 -12.02 -3.41
N ASP A 801 -33.91 -12.82 -3.48
CA ASP A 801 -35.29 -12.51 -3.08
C ASP A 801 -35.51 -12.16 -1.60
N GLY A 802 -34.43 -12.09 -0.81
CA GLY A 802 -34.44 -11.72 0.60
C GLY A 802 -35.14 -12.73 1.51
N LYS A 803 -35.60 -13.88 1.02
CA LYS A 803 -36.54 -14.76 1.74
C LYS A 803 -36.03 -16.16 2.08
N SER A 804 -34.87 -16.57 1.59
CA SER A 804 -34.30 -17.89 1.92
C SER A 804 -33.50 -17.87 3.23
N ASP A 805 -33.82 -18.80 4.14
CA ASP A 805 -33.04 -19.01 5.36
C ASP A 805 -31.61 -19.48 5.05
N ARG A 806 -30.72 -19.40 6.04
CA ARG A 806 -29.29 -19.72 5.88
C ARG A 806 -29.04 -21.16 5.42
N GLU A 807 -29.81 -22.14 5.89
CA GLU A 807 -29.58 -23.54 5.54
C GLU A 807 -30.03 -23.86 4.13
N GLN A 808 -31.17 -23.30 3.69
CA GLN A 808 -31.63 -23.42 2.31
C GLN A 808 -30.62 -22.84 1.32
N ARG A 809 -30.03 -21.67 1.63
CA ARG A 809 -29.02 -21.02 0.76
C ARG A 809 -27.75 -21.86 0.56
N TRP A 810 -27.27 -22.50 1.62
CA TRP A 810 -26.09 -23.36 1.54
C TRP A 810 -26.42 -24.70 0.88
N ALA A 811 -27.63 -25.21 1.08
CA ALA A 811 -28.15 -26.36 0.38
C ALA A 811 -28.16 -26.14 -1.14
N ASP A 812 -28.61 -24.97 -1.59
CA ASP A 812 -28.64 -24.60 -3.00
C ASP A 812 -27.22 -24.46 -3.60
N VAL A 813 -26.28 -23.85 -2.87
CA VAL A 813 -24.88 -23.71 -3.29
C VAL A 813 -24.17 -25.06 -3.40
N LEU A 814 -24.50 -26.01 -2.52
CA LEU A 814 -23.87 -27.33 -2.42
C LEU A 814 -24.63 -28.42 -3.18
N GLY A 815 -25.81 -28.11 -3.72
CA GLY A 815 -26.68 -29.05 -4.43
C GLY A 815 -27.25 -30.14 -3.53
N VAL A 816 -27.59 -29.81 -2.29
CA VAL A 816 -28.17 -30.73 -1.28
C VAL A 816 -29.45 -30.13 -0.69
N GLY A 817 -30.26 -30.91 0.03
CA GLY A 817 -31.45 -30.37 0.72
C GLY A 817 -31.06 -29.60 1.99
N ALA A 818 -31.85 -28.59 2.40
CA ALA A 818 -31.59 -27.78 3.60
C ALA A 818 -31.50 -28.63 4.88
N GLU A 819 -32.42 -29.57 5.06
CA GLU A 819 -32.39 -30.53 6.17
C GLU A 819 -31.15 -31.44 6.12
N GLN A 820 -30.74 -31.81 4.91
CA GLN A 820 -29.57 -32.65 4.68
C GLN A 820 -28.29 -31.91 5.04
N LEU A 821 -28.21 -30.63 4.69
CA LEU A 821 -27.14 -29.75 5.11
C LEU A 821 -27.15 -29.53 6.62
N ALA A 822 -28.32 -29.25 7.21
CA ALA A 822 -28.51 -29.05 8.64
C ALA A 822 -27.99 -30.23 9.46
N ALA A 823 -28.20 -31.45 8.95
CA ALA A 823 -27.75 -32.69 9.55
C ALA A 823 -26.26 -33.02 9.32
N MET A 824 -25.55 -32.30 8.43
CA MET A 824 -24.13 -32.58 8.17
C MET A 824 -23.24 -32.05 9.28
N THR A 825 -22.21 -32.85 9.63
CA THR A 825 -21.12 -32.37 10.48
C THR A 825 -20.34 -31.25 9.77
N PRO A 826 -19.73 -30.35 10.54
CA PRO A 826 -18.87 -29.28 10.03
C PRO A 826 -17.85 -29.72 8.97
N GLU A 827 -17.16 -30.82 9.23
CA GLU A 827 -16.10 -31.39 8.40
C GLU A 827 -16.67 -31.90 7.07
N ARG A 828 -17.87 -32.49 7.13
CA ARG A 828 -18.56 -33.00 5.94
C ARG A 828 -19.10 -31.86 5.08
N ARG A 829 -19.66 -30.80 5.68
CA ARG A 829 -20.04 -29.58 4.95
C ARG A 829 -18.82 -28.97 4.27
N TRP A 830 -17.71 -28.84 5.00
CA TRP A 830 -16.48 -28.26 4.47
C TRP A 830 -15.85 -29.09 3.34
N ALA A 831 -15.82 -30.42 3.49
CA ALA A 831 -15.38 -31.31 2.42
C ALA A 831 -16.27 -31.19 1.18
N LEU A 832 -17.59 -31.14 1.37
CA LEU A 832 -18.55 -30.98 0.27
C LEU A 832 -18.45 -29.60 -0.39
N THR A 833 -18.22 -28.53 0.35
CA THR A 833 -17.95 -27.19 -0.19
C THR A 833 -16.71 -27.20 -1.07
N ARG A 834 -15.61 -27.79 -0.61
CA ARG A 834 -14.38 -27.91 -1.41
C ARG A 834 -14.59 -28.79 -2.64
N GLU A 835 -15.29 -29.91 -2.50
CA GLU A 835 -15.62 -30.83 -3.58
C GLU A 835 -16.50 -30.16 -4.64
N LYS A 836 -17.61 -29.53 -4.25
CA LYS A 836 -18.54 -28.85 -5.17
C LYS A 836 -17.93 -27.60 -5.80
N THR A 837 -17.09 -26.89 -5.06
CA THR A 837 -16.30 -25.79 -5.60
C THR A 837 -15.33 -26.32 -6.64
N ARG A 838 -14.59 -27.40 -6.36
CA ARG A 838 -13.69 -28.05 -7.31
C ARG A 838 -14.44 -28.58 -8.54
N GLU A 839 -15.59 -29.24 -8.36
CA GLU A 839 -16.44 -29.75 -9.44
C GLU A 839 -17.00 -28.63 -10.33
N LYS A 840 -17.41 -27.50 -9.74
CA LYS A 840 -17.89 -26.32 -10.49
C LYS A 840 -16.77 -25.60 -11.25
N LEU A 841 -15.55 -25.65 -10.71
CA LEU A 841 -14.34 -25.06 -11.31
C LEU A 841 -13.69 -25.96 -12.37
N GLU A 842 -13.79 -27.29 -12.21
CA GLU A 842 -13.26 -28.31 -13.12
C GLU A 842 -14.28 -28.70 -14.20
N ARG A 843 -15.56 -28.33 -14.04
CA ARG A 843 -16.58 -28.50 -15.08
C ARG A 843 -16.10 -27.80 -16.34
N PRO A 844 -15.93 -28.52 -17.47
CA PRO A 844 -15.82 -27.87 -18.77
C PRO A 844 -17.02 -26.94 -18.87
N ARG A 845 -16.81 -25.68 -19.29
CA ARG A 845 -17.87 -24.70 -19.50
C ARG A 845 -18.90 -25.31 -20.45
N SER A 846 -19.90 -26.00 -19.90
CA SER A 846 -20.84 -26.85 -20.64
C SER A 846 -21.99 -26.04 -21.24
N ARG A 847 -22.07 -24.76 -20.86
CA ARG A 847 -22.91 -23.75 -21.49
C ARG A 847 -22.02 -22.66 -22.09
N PRO A 848 -22.33 -22.16 -23.30
CA PRO A 848 -21.67 -20.98 -23.82
C PRO A 848 -21.82 -19.86 -22.78
N VAL A 849 -20.68 -19.29 -22.37
CA VAL A 849 -20.67 -18.11 -21.50
C VAL A 849 -21.42 -17.01 -22.26
N LYS A 850 -22.61 -16.66 -21.76
CA LYS A 850 -23.37 -15.49 -22.20
C LYS A 850 -22.59 -14.26 -21.71
N GLY A 851 -22.40 -13.27 -22.58
CA GLY A 851 -21.57 -12.09 -22.34
C GLY A 851 -22.34 -11.01 -21.62
N VAL A 852 -21.69 -9.89 -21.27
CA VAL A 852 -22.29 -8.80 -20.47
C VAL A 852 -22.88 -7.70 -21.35
N LEU A 853 -22.27 -7.46 -22.50
CA LEU A 853 -22.66 -6.41 -23.43
C LEU A 853 -23.60 -6.99 -24.49
N GLY A 854 -24.42 -6.16 -25.14
CA GLY A 854 -25.50 -6.58 -26.06
C GLY A 854 -25.00 -7.25 -27.37
N PRO A 855 -25.61 -6.99 -28.53
CA PRO A 855 -25.11 -7.50 -29.80
C PRO A 855 -23.68 -7.01 -30.09
N GLU A 856 -22.92 -7.75 -30.90
CA GLU A 856 -21.58 -7.34 -31.32
C GLU A 856 -21.63 -5.99 -32.05
N PHE A 857 -20.79 -5.05 -31.62
CA PHE A 857 -20.65 -3.77 -32.30
C PHE A 857 -20.04 -3.94 -33.70
N THR A 858 -20.64 -3.22 -34.64
CA THR A 858 -20.06 -2.95 -35.95
C THR A 858 -18.76 -2.16 -35.82
N GLU A 859 -18.00 -2.09 -36.91
CA GLU A 859 -16.73 -1.35 -36.92
C GLU A 859 -16.92 0.14 -36.62
N ASP A 860 -17.96 0.78 -37.17
CA ASP A 860 -18.20 2.21 -36.94
C ASP A 860 -18.66 2.48 -35.50
N GLU A 861 -19.52 1.63 -34.92
CA GLU A 861 -19.96 1.73 -33.52
C GLU A 861 -18.78 1.62 -32.53
N ARG A 862 -17.80 0.76 -32.82
CA ARG A 862 -16.56 0.70 -32.01
C ARG A 862 -15.83 2.05 -32.01
N TRP A 863 -15.67 2.66 -33.18
CA TRP A 863 -14.99 3.95 -33.29
C TRP A 863 -15.81 5.09 -32.67
N GLN A 864 -17.14 5.07 -32.77
CA GLN A 864 -18.02 6.00 -32.07
C GLN A 864 -17.81 5.93 -30.55
N LEU A 865 -17.77 4.71 -29.97
CA LEU A 865 -17.48 4.51 -28.55
C LEU A 865 -16.07 4.98 -28.16
N VAL A 866 -15.05 4.70 -28.98
CA VAL A 866 -13.68 5.19 -28.71
C VAL A 866 -13.64 6.72 -28.67
N GLU A 867 -14.30 7.39 -29.61
CA GLU A 867 -14.38 8.86 -29.63
C GLU A 867 -15.13 9.41 -28.43
N TYR A 868 -16.25 8.80 -28.02
CA TYR A 868 -16.97 9.20 -26.81
C TYR A 868 -16.12 9.02 -25.55
N LEU A 869 -15.42 7.90 -25.40
CA LEU A 869 -14.60 7.62 -24.23
C LEU A 869 -13.38 8.56 -24.09
N LYS A 870 -12.96 9.26 -25.16
CA LYS A 870 -11.98 10.36 -25.07
C LYS A 870 -12.59 11.64 -24.47
N THR A 871 -13.91 11.82 -24.56
CA THR A 871 -14.61 12.99 -24.01
C THR A 871 -14.83 12.90 -22.49
N LEU A 872 -14.80 11.68 -21.95
CA LEU A 872 -14.86 11.37 -20.52
C LEU A 872 -13.49 11.52 -19.86
#